data_AF-A0A4U8WDU3-F1
#
_entry.id   AF-A0A4U8WDU3-F1
#
_cell.length_a   1.000
_cell.length_b   1.000
_cell.length_c   1.000
_cell.angle_alpha   90.00
_cell.angle_beta   90.00
_cell.angle_gamma   90.00
#
_symmetry.space_group_name_H-M   'P 1'
#
loop_
_entity.id
_entity.type
_entity.pdbx_description
1 polymer ?
#
loop_
_entity_poly.entity_id
_entity_poly.type
_entity_poly.pdbx_seq_one_letter_code
_entity_poly.pdbx_strand_id
1 'polypeptide(L)'
;MKESIKQGKGKEYNSFKTEDKHYFGGFFNLADNNIEEALKEVGQRLNTTLDSKKLIDKYTKETISLVDYERFIHLLTDYFPIVNEIDQINKKDDKGNIISNTKIERLENFKETFLLLINSIDELRNYYTHYHHDPIQLEPKLFAFLDDVLLKTVLDTKKNYLKMDKTKEMMKDSLKEDYKKIFDLKVQDYLSKDNLTSKKIKKARKYGNGFDDKLTNEIEHSIYNDTIKDFIYDKSKKAELTHARKTSFNDKDPFVKNKDFDLPISSNGIIFLLSLFLNRKEIENLKANIKGYKGKVNKSEEPTLEKNNIRFMTTHRIFSFWHYKGLKSKIKTSENATKETLLMQMIDELSKVPDVIYQNVPKDVQDSFIENWNEYYKDNEENQENLENSKVVHPVIRKRYEDKFNYFAIRFLDEYVDFPTLRFQVHLGNYLEDSRAKKIGNVFTEREIKKKLFVFGKLNEINQLKSDFFQEIKEKKEETQWEIFPNPSYHFPMENSEELKAANKIGIYIDHEKSINKYKHQAKKLSSDAKKNLIEEIIGSKSKMAIGQPIAYLSMNDIHSIIFEALEKLTIEEGKINGKAIEEKIKRQINKQIDEIINRDEKAKIIKNHSKKEVTDFNIEKLIDDVKKEIEITCNLEKKLTEKENKYKAYQKIKGSRNVKTEKRNHVLYNSEKGEIATWLANDIKRFFPKEFKESWKGYQHNEFQLNLAYYDTQKQSVELLLIGLNYQKEIPMIYFSKISFLEFYEEYLKKRKKYFTNLLADLEKHKKGEPINKDKLLTKCFTVFKKKNYQNKALDEKIKTTLASPIFIERGFLDSKPTVIAGKKFYENKNEFADWFVAFKKFCDYQKFYDITEYPLDTKQKTKTEINKIHTKIYTQKKNDWAAWKMVHFIFKDIFKQGLQNVALSELYQSRAERIKNKEEKKQNFIWNRTIDLQLNEKIQIPKVKLKDIGNFRKHEKDQRVKTFLSYGDITGWMAYLPNDWNENHTEKPINVIDIQIDEYEKIRQHELLKEVQTLEKEIYSNVTDKGALLNEIEQKDKTVKKNPNFKKYIVNGLLKQIKKMNVDNFKITQDGFKFNNLTKDILNSYTELEQKTTLLVLIRNKFAHNQLPNNEVYEFSQNLLKREENQTYAAYYLEIFKKLKTELQ
;
A
#
# COMPACT_ATOMS: atom_id res chain seq x y z
N MET A 1 28.09 -37.06 17.11
CA MET A 1 27.03 -36.50 17.98
C MET A 1 26.08 -35.70 17.11
N LYS A 2 24.79 -36.07 17.08
CA LYS A 2 23.73 -35.43 16.30
C LYS A 2 23.27 -34.14 17.00
N GLU A 3 23.76 -32.98 16.56
CA GLU A 3 23.09 -31.69 16.79
C GLU A 3 22.59 -31.15 15.46
N SER A 4 21.54 -31.80 14.93
CA SER A 4 20.60 -31.13 14.04
C SER A 4 20.07 -29.91 14.78
N ILE A 5 20.14 -28.73 14.14
CA ILE A 5 19.62 -27.46 14.62
C ILE A 5 18.11 -27.60 14.90
N LYS A 6 17.77 -28.08 16.10
CA LYS A 6 16.44 -27.92 16.69
C LYS A 6 16.39 -26.48 17.22
N GLN A 7 15.98 -25.54 16.37
CA GLN A 7 15.51 -24.23 16.81
C GLN A 7 14.24 -24.40 17.67
N GLY A 8 14.47 -24.68 18.96
CA GLY A 8 13.43 -24.86 19.98
C GLY A 8 13.88 -24.55 21.40
N LYS A 9 15.19 -24.35 21.62
CA LYS A 9 15.75 -23.85 22.88
C LYS A 9 16.50 -22.52 22.65
N GLY A 10 15.77 -21.48 22.22
CA GLY A 10 16.32 -20.12 22.22
C GLY A 10 16.62 -19.65 23.65
N LYS A 11 17.70 -18.89 23.83
CA LYS A 11 17.99 -18.15 25.08
C LYS A 11 16.84 -17.16 25.32
N GLU A 12 16.23 -17.22 26.50
CA GLU A 12 15.14 -16.30 26.88
C GLU A 12 15.76 -14.99 27.39
N TYR A 13 15.35 -13.85 26.81
CA TYR A 13 15.84 -12.52 27.20
C TYR A 13 14.85 -11.81 28.12
N ASN A 14 15.37 -11.09 29.12
CA ASN A 14 14.61 -10.30 30.06
C ASN A 14 14.88 -8.80 29.87
N SER A 15 13.84 -8.00 29.66
CA SER A 15 13.94 -6.56 29.43
C SER A 15 14.51 -5.77 30.61
N PHE A 16 14.54 -6.35 31.80
CA PHE A 16 15.01 -5.70 33.02
C PHE A 16 16.37 -6.20 33.52
N LYS A 17 17.09 -6.97 32.70
CA LYS A 17 18.43 -7.47 33.03
C LYS A 17 19.52 -6.69 32.32
N THR A 18 20.57 -6.32 33.05
CA THR A 18 21.72 -5.57 32.52
C THR A 18 22.44 -6.39 31.46
N GLU A 19 22.57 -7.70 31.70
CA GLU A 19 23.20 -8.62 30.76
C GLU A 19 22.47 -8.71 29.42
N ASP A 20 21.17 -8.42 29.37
CA ASP A 20 20.31 -8.56 28.19
C ASP A 20 20.03 -7.22 27.46
N LYS A 21 20.59 -6.09 27.96
CA LYS A 21 20.35 -4.75 27.37
C LYS A 21 20.67 -4.70 25.87
N HIS A 22 21.73 -5.37 25.45
CA HIS A 22 22.17 -5.46 24.06
C HIS A 22 21.07 -5.97 23.10
N TYR A 23 20.26 -6.95 23.53
CA TYR A 23 19.21 -7.55 22.72
C TYR A 23 18.11 -6.53 22.41
N PHE A 24 17.56 -5.89 23.43
CA PHE A 24 16.53 -4.86 23.27
C PHE A 24 17.09 -3.61 22.57
N GLY A 25 18.32 -3.21 22.87
CA GLY A 25 19.01 -2.09 22.21
C GLY A 25 19.12 -2.28 20.69
N GLY A 26 19.35 -3.51 20.23
CA GLY A 26 19.35 -3.85 18.80
C GLY A 26 18.01 -3.57 18.11
N PHE A 27 16.89 -3.92 18.75
CA PHE A 27 15.54 -3.67 18.23
C PHE A 27 15.11 -2.20 18.35
N PHE A 28 15.47 -1.51 19.43
CA PHE A 28 15.23 -0.07 19.53
C PHE A 28 15.99 0.72 18.45
N ASN A 29 17.23 0.33 18.13
CA ASN A 29 17.95 0.90 16.98
C ASN A 29 17.24 0.64 15.64
N LEU A 30 16.64 -0.53 15.45
CA LEU A 30 15.86 -0.82 14.23
C LEU A 30 14.60 0.05 14.16
N ALA A 31 13.86 0.18 15.26
CA ALA A 31 12.67 1.02 15.33
C ALA A 31 12.99 2.50 15.02
N ASP A 32 14.07 3.02 15.61
CA ASP A 32 14.60 4.38 15.36
C ASP A 32 14.95 4.60 13.88
N ASN A 33 15.72 3.68 13.28
CA ASN A 33 16.06 3.76 11.85
C ASN A 33 14.80 3.71 10.96
N ASN A 34 13.82 2.85 11.28
CA ASN A 34 12.57 2.76 10.53
C ASN A 34 11.76 4.07 10.59
N ILE A 35 11.73 4.74 11.75
CA ILE A 35 11.11 6.06 11.93
C ILE A 35 11.75 7.10 11.02
N GLU A 36 13.09 7.22 11.08
CA GLU A 36 13.83 8.20 10.29
C GLU A 36 13.72 7.97 8.78
N GLU A 37 13.84 6.71 8.31
CA GLU A 37 13.69 6.39 6.90
C GLU A 37 12.28 6.72 6.37
N ALA A 38 11.25 6.41 7.15
CA ALA A 38 9.86 6.69 6.77
C ALA A 38 9.57 8.19 6.76
N LEU A 39 9.97 8.93 7.80
CA LEU A 39 9.76 10.39 7.87
C LEU A 39 10.51 11.13 6.76
N LYS A 40 11.72 10.66 6.41
CA LYS A 40 12.46 11.17 5.26
C LYS A 40 11.74 10.92 3.93
N GLU A 41 11.20 9.72 3.70
CA GLU A 41 10.41 9.43 2.49
C GLU A 41 9.11 10.26 2.45
N VAL A 42 8.46 10.48 3.60
CA VAL A 42 7.28 11.37 3.71
C VAL A 42 7.65 12.82 3.39
N GLY A 43 8.77 13.32 3.92
CA GLY A 43 9.30 14.64 3.59
C GLY A 43 9.55 14.80 2.08
N GLN A 44 10.20 13.82 1.45
CA GLN A 44 10.42 13.80 0.00
C GLN A 44 9.11 13.82 -0.80
N ARG A 45 8.07 13.09 -0.36
CA ARG A 45 6.74 13.10 -1.00
C ARG A 45 5.96 14.41 -0.80
N LEU A 46 6.36 15.19 0.18
CA LEU A 46 5.86 16.54 0.46
C LEU A 46 6.79 17.63 -0.08
N ASN A 47 7.77 17.27 -0.92
CA ASN A 47 8.77 18.16 -1.51
C ASN A 47 9.53 19.01 -0.46
N THR A 48 9.91 18.37 0.64
CA THR A 48 10.66 19.03 1.72
C THR A 48 11.82 18.18 2.20
N THR A 49 12.92 18.85 2.57
CA THR A 49 14.15 18.27 3.11
C THR A 49 14.29 18.51 4.61
N LEU A 50 13.20 18.96 5.26
CA LEU A 50 13.16 19.18 6.70
C LEU A 50 13.47 17.89 7.47
N ASP A 51 14.19 18.06 8.57
CA ASP A 51 14.37 17.03 9.59
C ASP A 51 13.02 16.55 10.16
N SER A 52 12.99 15.30 10.61
CA SER A 52 11.84 14.55 11.14
C SER A 52 10.99 15.36 12.13
N LYS A 53 11.61 15.99 13.14
CA LYS A 53 10.87 16.80 14.14
C LYS A 53 10.31 18.10 13.55
N LYS A 54 11.10 18.78 12.71
CA LYS A 54 10.67 20.03 12.04
C LYS A 54 9.55 19.79 11.04
N LEU A 55 9.55 18.62 10.40
CA LEU A 55 8.49 18.17 9.50
C LEU A 55 7.16 18.04 10.26
N ILE A 56 7.16 17.32 11.39
CA ILE A 56 5.98 17.17 12.26
C ILE A 56 5.50 18.55 12.73
N ASP A 57 6.41 19.40 13.21
CA ASP A 57 6.07 20.77 13.64
C ASP A 57 5.42 21.59 12.51
N LYS A 58 5.94 21.53 11.28
CA LYS A 58 5.38 22.28 10.12
C LYS A 58 3.91 21.93 9.89
N TYR A 59 3.59 20.64 9.85
CA TYR A 59 2.25 20.15 9.49
C TYR A 59 1.28 20.05 10.66
N THR A 60 1.70 20.41 11.87
CA THR A 60 0.84 20.42 13.09
C THR A 60 0.67 21.81 13.70
N LYS A 61 1.15 22.87 13.05
CA LYS A 61 0.89 24.26 13.46
C LYS A 61 -0.60 24.58 13.40
N GLU A 62 -1.13 25.33 14.37
CA GLU A 62 -2.53 25.77 14.38
C GLU A 62 -2.97 26.47 13.08
N THR A 63 -2.03 27.19 12.47
CA THR A 63 -2.23 27.95 11.24
C THR A 63 -2.22 27.08 9.98
N ILE A 64 -1.81 25.81 10.02
CA ILE A 64 -1.81 24.94 8.83
C ILE A 64 -3.24 24.69 8.34
N SER A 65 -3.46 24.52 7.05
CA SER A 65 -4.77 24.16 6.53
C SER A 65 -5.13 22.71 6.88
N LEU A 66 -6.43 22.41 6.97
CA LEU A 66 -6.86 21.05 7.31
C LEU A 66 -6.55 20.08 6.16
N VAL A 67 -6.54 20.56 4.90
CA VAL A 67 -6.18 19.74 3.73
C VAL A 67 -4.72 19.30 3.80
N ASP A 68 -3.81 20.22 4.14
CA ASP A 68 -2.38 19.91 4.22
C ASP A 68 -2.08 18.96 5.39
N TYR A 69 -2.78 19.12 6.52
CA TYR A 69 -2.73 18.19 7.64
C TYR A 69 -3.23 16.78 7.27
N GLU A 70 -4.42 16.65 6.67
CA GLU A 70 -4.96 15.35 6.24
C GLU A 70 -4.05 14.64 5.23
N ARG A 71 -3.43 15.41 4.30
CA ARG A 71 -2.45 14.87 3.36
C ARG A 71 -1.22 14.30 4.10
N PHE A 72 -0.72 14.99 5.11
CA PHE A 72 0.38 14.53 5.94
C PHE A 72 0.02 13.26 6.71
N ILE A 73 -1.15 13.23 7.36
CA ILE A 73 -1.67 12.06 8.09
C ILE A 73 -1.82 10.84 7.16
N HIS A 74 -2.44 11.02 5.99
CA HIS A 74 -2.60 9.93 5.02
C HIS A 74 -1.24 9.35 4.58
N LEU A 75 -0.25 10.21 4.32
CA LEU A 75 1.09 9.76 3.95
C LEU A 75 1.81 9.05 5.09
N LEU A 76 1.60 9.43 6.35
CA LEU A 76 2.18 8.75 7.51
C LEU A 76 1.53 7.38 7.75
N THR A 77 0.21 7.28 7.65
CA THR A 77 -0.56 6.03 7.85
C THR A 77 -0.13 4.92 6.89
N ASP A 78 0.32 5.30 5.70
CA ASP A 78 0.88 4.41 4.70
C ASP A 78 2.13 3.63 5.18
N TYR A 79 2.86 4.17 6.17
CA TYR A 79 4.03 3.56 6.81
C TYR A 79 3.72 3.07 8.22
N PHE A 80 3.08 3.90 9.03
CA PHE A 80 2.75 3.68 10.44
C PHE A 80 1.23 3.64 10.63
N PRO A 81 0.58 2.47 10.57
CA PRO A 81 -0.89 2.40 10.66
C PRO A 81 -1.45 2.96 11.98
N ILE A 82 -0.64 3.01 13.04
CA ILE A 82 -1.01 3.59 14.35
C ILE A 82 -1.38 5.08 14.26
N VAL A 83 -0.89 5.80 13.26
CA VAL A 83 -1.17 7.23 13.03
C VAL A 83 -2.68 7.51 12.94
N ASN A 84 -3.46 6.57 12.37
CA ASN A 84 -4.92 6.69 12.33
C ASN A 84 -5.56 6.74 13.72
N GLU A 85 -5.01 6.01 14.70
CA GLU A 85 -5.52 6.02 16.07
C GLU A 85 -5.13 7.30 16.79
N ILE A 86 -3.90 7.77 16.57
CA ILE A 86 -3.39 9.01 17.14
C ILE A 86 -4.24 10.20 16.67
N ASP A 87 -4.55 10.26 15.38
CA ASP A 87 -5.34 11.32 14.78
C ASP A 87 -6.83 11.30 15.18
N GLN A 88 -7.33 10.15 15.65
CA GLN A 88 -8.72 9.96 16.08
C GLN A 88 -8.92 10.05 17.60
N ILE A 89 -7.92 10.52 18.36
CA ILE A 89 -8.06 10.78 19.80
C ILE A 89 -9.13 11.85 19.98
N ASN A 90 -10.30 11.47 20.49
CA ASN A 90 -11.42 12.38 20.75
C ASN A 90 -11.70 12.47 22.25
N LYS A 91 -12.18 13.65 22.68
CA LYS A 91 -12.71 13.83 24.04
C LYS A 91 -13.95 12.96 24.27
N LYS A 92 -14.18 12.58 25.51
CA LYS A 92 -15.43 11.93 25.95
C LYS A 92 -16.08 12.81 27.01
N ASP A 93 -17.41 12.96 26.95
CA ASP A 93 -18.18 13.59 28.02
C ASP A 93 -18.27 12.66 29.25
N ASP A 94 -18.85 13.15 30.35
CA ASP A 94 -19.03 12.39 31.61
C ASP A 94 -19.92 11.14 31.43
N LYS A 95 -20.68 11.08 30.32
CA LYS A 95 -21.54 9.95 29.93
C LYS A 95 -20.82 8.99 28.97
N GLY A 96 -19.56 9.26 28.64
CA GLY A 96 -18.72 8.48 27.73
C GLY A 96 -19.00 8.70 26.23
N ASN A 97 -19.81 9.70 25.86
CA ASN A 97 -20.06 10.05 24.47
C ASN A 97 -18.88 10.81 23.88
N ILE A 98 -18.56 10.51 22.63
CA ILE A 98 -17.47 11.15 21.90
C ILE A 98 -17.85 12.60 21.58
N ILE A 99 -17.07 13.56 22.09
CA ILE A 99 -17.12 14.97 21.69
C ILE A 99 -16.10 15.14 20.56
N SER A 100 -16.56 15.70 19.43
CA SER A 100 -15.66 15.98 18.31
C SER A 100 -14.68 17.09 18.69
N ASN A 101 -13.39 16.82 18.59
CA ASN A 101 -12.38 17.84 18.83
C ASN A 101 -12.50 18.99 17.82
N THR A 102 -12.16 20.19 18.26
CA THR A 102 -11.83 21.28 17.33
C THR A 102 -10.59 20.93 16.52
N LYS A 103 -10.36 21.65 15.42
CA LYS A 103 -9.14 21.47 14.60
C LYS A 103 -7.87 21.62 15.44
N ILE A 104 -7.77 22.68 16.24
CA ILE A 104 -6.56 22.99 17.03
C ILE A 104 -6.28 21.84 18.00
N GLU A 105 -7.29 21.42 18.77
CA GLU A 105 -7.14 20.30 19.71
C GLU A 105 -6.74 18.99 19.01
N ARG A 106 -7.29 18.71 17.82
CA ARG A 106 -6.90 17.51 17.04
C ARG A 106 -5.42 17.56 16.65
N LEU A 107 -4.95 18.69 16.13
CA LEU A 107 -3.56 18.89 15.69
C LEU A 107 -2.58 18.79 16.87
N GLU A 108 -2.91 19.42 18.00
CA GLU A 108 -2.11 19.37 19.23
C GLU A 108 -2.04 17.96 19.81
N ASN A 109 -3.20 17.30 19.97
CA ASN A 109 -3.25 15.93 20.48
C ASN A 109 -2.45 14.96 19.60
N PHE A 110 -2.55 15.13 18.27
CA PHE A 110 -1.77 14.32 17.34
C PHE A 110 -0.27 14.55 17.53
N LYS A 111 0.15 15.82 17.49
CA LYS A 111 1.55 16.22 17.61
C LYS A 111 2.17 15.70 18.91
N GLU A 112 1.50 15.98 20.03
CA GLU A 112 1.97 15.63 21.36
C GLU A 112 2.12 14.11 21.48
N THR A 113 1.08 13.35 21.10
CA THR A 113 1.10 11.88 21.21
C THR A 113 2.12 11.24 20.28
N PHE A 114 2.24 11.72 19.04
CA PHE A 114 3.20 11.14 18.09
C PHE A 114 4.65 11.45 18.47
N LEU A 115 4.94 12.69 18.90
CA LEU A 115 6.26 13.04 19.43
C LEU A 115 6.57 12.29 20.72
N LEU A 116 5.58 12.08 21.60
CA LEU A 116 5.75 11.30 22.82
C LEU A 116 6.18 9.86 22.51
N LEU A 117 5.58 9.20 21.50
CA LEU A 117 5.99 7.87 21.06
C LEU A 117 7.43 7.85 20.51
N ILE A 118 7.77 8.80 19.62
CA ILE A 118 9.10 8.89 19.01
C ILE A 118 10.17 9.17 20.07
N ASN A 119 9.93 10.13 20.96
CA ASN A 119 10.85 10.45 22.03
C ASN A 119 11.01 9.26 23.00
N SER A 120 9.94 8.51 23.28
CA SER A 120 10.04 7.30 24.10
C SER A 120 10.92 6.22 23.46
N ILE A 121 10.86 6.05 22.13
CA ILE A 121 11.76 5.16 21.39
C ILE A 121 13.21 5.63 21.53
N ASP A 122 13.48 6.92 21.31
CA ASP A 122 14.84 7.49 21.43
C ASP A 122 15.40 7.34 22.87
N GLU A 123 14.59 7.62 23.89
CA GLU A 123 15.00 7.47 25.29
C GLU A 123 15.32 6.02 25.66
N LEU A 124 14.44 5.09 25.31
CA LEU A 124 14.67 3.66 25.56
C LEU A 124 15.84 3.15 24.72
N ARG A 125 16.00 3.62 23.48
CA ARG A 125 17.15 3.28 22.63
C ARG A 125 18.46 3.71 23.26
N ASN A 126 18.55 4.95 23.72
CA ASN A 126 19.75 5.46 24.40
C ASN A 126 20.02 4.69 25.71
N TYR A 127 18.98 4.38 26.47
CA TYR A 127 19.08 3.56 27.68
C TYR A 127 19.65 2.16 27.40
N TYR A 128 19.09 1.45 26.41
CA TYR A 128 19.44 0.06 26.14
C TYR A 128 20.73 -0.11 25.33
N THR A 129 21.19 0.92 24.62
CA THR A 129 22.40 0.84 23.80
C THR A 129 23.67 1.23 24.53
N HIS A 130 23.56 1.99 25.62
CA HIS A 130 24.68 2.49 26.40
C HIS A 130 24.78 1.85 27.78
N TYR A 131 26.01 1.83 28.33
CA TYR A 131 26.22 1.36 29.70
C TYR A 131 25.55 2.28 30.73
N HIS A 132 25.95 3.56 30.75
CA HIS A 132 25.41 4.58 31.66
C HIS A 132 24.33 5.41 30.97
N HIS A 133 23.27 5.74 31.68
CA HIS A 133 22.24 6.69 31.25
C HIS A 133 21.63 7.35 32.49
N ASP A 134 20.96 8.49 32.30
CA ASP A 134 20.11 9.08 33.35
C ASP A 134 18.82 8.25 33.54
N PRO A 135 18.17 8.29 34.72
CA PRO A 135 16.88 7.61 34.91
C PRO A 135 15.86 8.01 33.84
N ILE A 136 15.16 7.03 33.28
CA ILE A 136 14.11 7.32 32.28
C ILE A 136 12.87 7.83 32.99
N GLN A 137 12.36 8.96 32.51
CA GLN A 137 11.04 9.47 32.88
C GLN A 137 10.13 9.44 31.66
N LEU A 138 9.20 8.47 31.64
CA LEU A 138 8.16 8.41 30.61
C LEU A 138 6.87 9.01 31.16
N GLU A 139 6.20 9.82 30.35
CA GLU A 139 4.98 10.51 30.76
C GLU A 139 3.81 9.53 30.96
N PRO A 140 2.96 9.70 32.00
CA PRO A 140 1.79 8.84 32.23
C PRO A 140 0.81 8.77 31.04
N LYS A 141 0.74 9.85 30.24
CA LYS A 141 -0.10 9.93 29.05
C LYS A 141 0.28 8.90 27.98
N LEU A 142 1.56 8.53 27.90
CA LEU A 142 2.04 7.47 27.01
C LEU A 142 1.35 6.14 27.33
N PHE A 143 1.35 5.74 28.61
CA PHE A 143 0.78 4.47 29.04
C PHE A 143 -0.72 4.43 28.86
N ALA A 144 -1.43 5.53 29.15
CA ALA A 144 -2.86 5.63 28.91
C ALA A 144 -3.20 5.42 27.42
N PHE A 145 -2.44 6.06 26.51
CA PHE A 145 -2.61 5.88 25.08
C PHE A 145 -2.30 4.44 24.63
N LEU A 146 -1.16 3.88 25.04
CA LEU A 146 -0.77 2.52 24.66
C LEU A 146 -1.76 1.47 25.18
N ASP A 147 -2.28 1.64 26.41
CA ASP A 147 -3.30 0.76 26.99
C ASP A 147 -4.63 0.83 26.21
N ASP A 148 -5.08 2.04 25.85
CA ASP A 148 -6.31 2.23 25.07
C ASP A 148 -6.20 1.60 23.67
N VAL A 149 -5.05 1.79 23.00
CA VAL A 149 -4.79 1.19 21.69
C VAL A 149 -4.68 -0.32 21.80
N LEU A 150 -3.97 -0.86 22.81
CA LEU A 150 -3.86 -2.30 23.02
C LEU A 150 -5.23 -2.93 23.28
N LEU A 151 -6.05 -2.31 24.13
CA LEU A 151 -7.43 -2.75 24.38
C LEU A 151 -8.26 -2.76 23.10
N LYS A 152 -8.22 -1.67 22.32
CA LYS A 152 -8.92 -1.60 21.02
C LYS A 152 -8.45 -2.71 20.10
N THR A 153 -7.13 -2.95 20.02
CA THR A 153 -6.52 -3.99 19.18
C THR A 153 -7.01 -5.39 19.56
N VAL A 154 -7.11 -5.67 20.86
CA VAL A 154 -7.66 -6.94 21.36
C VAL A 154 -9.12 -7.10 20.97
N LEU A 155 -9.94 -6.05 21.14
CA LEU A 155 -11.36 -6.06 20.79
C LEU A 155 -11.59 -6.18 19.27
N ASP A 156 -10.78 -5.49 18.46
CA ASP A 156 -10.82 -5.58 17.01
C ASP A 156 -10.34 -6.94 16.52
N THR A 157 -9.32 -7.53 17.16
CA THR A 157 -8.91 -8.92 16.86
C THR A 157 -10.02 -9.91 17.21
N LYS A 158 -10.71 -9.73 18.35
CA LYS A 158 -11.89 -10.53 18.70
C LYS A 158 -12.98 -10.43 17.64
N LYS A 159 -13.32 -9.21 17.21
CA LYS A 159 -14.45 -8.93 16.31
C LYS A 159 -14.15 -9.26 14.85
N ASN A 160 -13.01 -8.80 14.36
CA ASN A 160 -12.65 -8.78 12.93
C ASN A 160 -11.69 -9.90 12.54
N TYR A 161 -11.28 -10.76 13.49
CA TYR A 161 -10.47 -11.94 13.19
C TYR A 161 -11.09 -13.20 13.80
N LEU A 162 -11.18 -13.31 15.13
CA LEU A 162 -11.66 -14.53 15.81
C LEU A 162 -13.14 -14.84 15.56
N LYS A 163 -13.98 -13.81 15.47
CA LYS A 163 -15.44 -13.98 15.26
C LYS A 163 -15.86 -14.04 13.79
N MET A 164 -14.94 -13.86 12.85
CA MET A 164 -15.28 -13.97 11.43
C MET A 164 -15.38 -15.43 11.00
N ASP A 165 -16.46 -15.77 10.29
CA ASP A 165 -16.72 -17.12 9.76
C ASP A 165 -15.50 -17.67 9.01
N LYS A 166 -14.97 -16.90 8.05
CA LYS A 166 -13.76 -17.26 7.27
C LYS A 166 -12.56 -17.68 8.11
N THR A 167 -12.37 -17.06 9.27
CA THR A 167 -11.21 -17.34 10.13
C THR A 167 -11.48 -18.57 10.97
N LYS A 168 -12.71 -18.70 11.50
CA LYS A 168 -13.12 -19.86 12.30
C LYS A 168 -13.01 -21.13 11.47
N GLU A 169 -13.54 -21.12 10.25
CA GLU A 169 -13.46 -22.27 9.33
C GLU A 169 -12.01 -22.61 9.03
N MET A 170 -11.20 -21.61 8.68
CA MET A 170 -9.77 -21.83 8.43
C MET A 170 -9.02 -22.37 9.66
N MET A 171 -9.35 -21.92 10.87
CA MET A 171 -8.74 -22.43 12.12
C MET A 171 -9.19 -23.87 12.41
N LYS A 172 -10.47 -24.19 12.26
CA LYS A 172 -10.99 -25.55 12.43
C LYS A 172 -10.34 -26.54 11.47
N ASP A 173 -10.11 -26.11 10.22
CA ASP A 173 -9.50 -26.99 9.22
C ASP A 173 -7.98 -27.10 9.40
N SER A 174 -7.28 -25.98 9.60
CA SER A 174 -5.80 -25.97 9.71
C SER A 174 -5.27 -26.49 11.05
N LEU A 175 -6.06 -26.42 12.12
CA LEU A 175 -5.72 -26.90 13.47
C LEU A 175 -6.69 -27.99 13.93
N LYS A 176 -7.18 -28.84 13.02
CA LYS A 176 -8.27 -29.80 13.29
C LYS A 176 -8.06 -30.65 14.54
N GLU A 177 -6.89 -31.23 14.71
CA GLU A 177 -6.56 -32.08 15.86
C GLU A 177 -6.51 -31.28 17.17
N ASP A 178 -5.78 -30.16 17.18
CA ASP A 178 -5.68 -29.25 18.33
C ASP A 178 -7.05 -28.69 18.72
N TYR A 179 -7.84 -28.26 17.74
CA TYR A 179 -9.17 -27.71 17.94
C TYR A 179 -10.09 -28.76 18.55
N LYS A 180 -10.06 -30.00 18.07
CA LYS A 180 -10.83 -31.11 18.64
C LYS A 180 -10.44 -31.37 20.09
N LYS A 181 -9.15 -31.45 20.39
CA LYS A 181 -8.65 -31.63 21.78
C LYS A 181 -9.11 -30.48 22.70
N ILE A 182 -8.97 -29.22 22.25
CA ILE A 182 -9.42 -28.04 23.01
C ILE A 182 -10.94 -28.07 23.21
N PHE A 183 -11.69 -28.46 22.17
CA PHE A 183 -13.14 -28.62 22.25
C PHE A 183 -13.52 -29.67 23.29
N ASP A 184 -12.89 -30.83 23.28
CA ASP A 184 -13.11 -31.90 24.25
C ASP A 184 -12.76 -31.46 25.67
N LEU A 185 -11.61 -30.79 25.87
CA LEU A 185 -11.23 -30.20 27.16
C LEU A 185 -12.24 -29.16 27.63
N LYS A 186 -12.78 -28.34 26.72
CA LYS A 186 -13.79 -27.33 27.05
C LYS A 186 -15.12 -27.98 27.41
N VAL A 187 -15.51 -29.05 26.72
CA VAL A 187 -16.66 -29.88 27.11
C VAL A 187 -16.47 -30.39 28.54
N GLN A 188 -15.31 -30.95 28.89
CA GLN A 188 -15.03 -31.40 30.27
C GLN A 188 -15.06 -30.25 31.30
N ASP A 189 -14.52 -29.08 30.97
CA ASP A 189 -14.58 -27.87 31.80
C ASP A 189 -16.04 -27.45 32.09
N TYR A 190 -16.91 -27.44 31.07
CA TYR A 190 -18.35 -27.20 31.24
C TYR A 190 -19.04 -28.28 32.08
N LEU A 191 -18.66 -29.55 31.91
CA LEU A 191 -19.20 -30.66 32.70
C LEU A 191 -18.79 -30.62 34.18
N SER A 192 -17.65 -30.00 34.48
CA SER A 192 -17.07 -29.91 35.83
C SER A 192 -17.53 -28.67 36.62
N LYS A 193 -17.75 -27.53 35.95
CA LYS A 193 -18.12 -26.24 36.58
C LYS A 193 -19.62 -26.04 36.83
N ASP A 194 -20.49 -26.68 36.05
CA ASP A 194 -21.93 -26.69 36.31
C ASP A 194 -22.28 -27.88 37.21
N ASN A 195 -22.69 -27.63 38.46
CA ASN A 195 -23.34 -28.64 39.31
C ASN A 195 -24.58 -29.22 38.60
N LEU A 196 -24.44 -30.26 37.78
CA LEU A 196 -25.49 -31.21 37.36
C LEU A 196 -26.87 -30.65 36.94
N THR A 197 -27.01 -29.39 36.51
CA THR A 197 -28.32 -28.70 36.44
C THR A 197 -28.82 -28.33 35.05
N SER A 198 -27.99 -28.30 34.00
CA SER A 198 -28.55 -28.13 32.66
C SER A 198 -29.19 -29.46 32.21
N LYS A 199 -30.53 -29.53 32.25
CA LYS A 199 -31.34 -30.67 31.77
C LYS A 199 -30.93 -31.14 30.36
N LYS A 200 -30.34 -30.24 29.55
CA LYS A 200 -29.79 -30.51 28.21
C LYS A 200 -28.57 -31.44 28.22
N ILE A 201 -27.59 -31.21 29.10
CA ILE A 201 -26.38 -32.02 29.21
C ILE A 201 -26.72 -33.43 29.75
N LYS A 202 -27.67 -33.54 30.69
CA LYS A 202 -28.21 -34.82 31.16
C LYS A 202 -28.97 -35.59 30.07
N LYS A 203 -29.71 -34.91 29.18
CA LYS A 203 -30.40 -35.53 28.03
C LYS A 203 -29.42 -36.03 26.95
N ALA A 204 -28.36 -35.28 26.66
CA ALA A 204 -27.30 -35.70 25.74
C ALA A 204 -26.59 -36.98 26.23
N ARG A 205 -26.32 -37.09 27.54
CA ARG A 205 -25.78 -38.33 28.16
C ARG A 205 -26.76 -39.50 28.15
N LYS A 206 -28.06 -39.26 28.30
CA LYS A 206 -29.07 -40.33 28.45
C LYS A 206 -29.49 -40.98 27.12
N TYR A 207 -29.31 -40.29 25.99
CA TYR A 207 -29.85 -40.75 24.69
C TYR A 207 -28.80 -40.98 23.59
N GLY A 208 -27.49 -40.91 23.87
CA GLY A 208 -26.45 -41.17 22.86
C GLY A 208 -26.41 -40.19 21.66
N ASN A 209 -27.38 -39.28 21.58
CA ASN A 209 -27.45 -38.26 20.55
C ASN A 209 -26.52 -37.10 20.92
N GLY A 210 -25.65 -36.73 19.98
CA GLY A 210 -24.66 -35.66 20.13
C GLY A 210 -25.23 -34.34 20.64
N PHE A 211 -24.33 -33.42 21.03
CA PHE A 211 -24.68 -32.08 21.48
C PHE A 211 -25.60 -31.37 20.46
N ASP A 212 -26.63 -30.65 20.93
CA ASP A 212 -27.46 -29.83 20.03
C ASP A 212 -26.60 -28.73 19.36
N ASP A 213 -26.94 -28.34 18.13
CA ASP A 213 -26.15 -27.33 17.37
C ASP A 213 -25.95 -26.03 18.14
N LYS A 214 -26.90 -25.69 19.02
CA LYS A 214 -26.85 -24.50 19.86
C LYS A 214 -25.73 -24.59 20.91
N LEU A 215 -25.64 -25.70 21.64
CA LEU A 215 -24.62 -25.92 22.66
C LEU A 215 -23.23 -26.07 22.03
N THR A 216 -23.13 -26.74 20.88
CA THR A 216 -21.89 -26.80 20.10
C THR A 216 -21.41 -25.39 19.76
N ASN A 217 -22.28 -24.54 19.18
CA ASN A 217 -21.96 -23.15 18.88
C ASN A 217 -21.60 -22.32 20.14
N GLU A 218 -22.23 -22.58 21.29
CA GLU A 218 -21.90 -21.92 22.56
C GLU A 218 -20.49 -22.29 23.05
N ILE A 219 -20.12 -23.57 22.99
CA ILE A 219 -18.79 -24.07 23.35
C ILE A 219 -17.73 -23.49 22.41
N GLU A 220 -17.96 -23.51 21.10
CA GLU A 220 -17.04 -22.92 20.13
C GLU A 220 -16.82 -21.42 20.40
N HIS A 221 -17.88 -20.66 20.66
CA HIS A 221 -17.74 -19.26 21.03
C HIS A 221 -16.95 -19.07 22.34
N SER A 222 -17.10 -19.98 23.30
CA SER A 222 -16.35 -19.98 24.56
C SER A 222 -14.84 -20.14 24.31
N ILE A 223 -14.44 -21.10 23.46
CA ILE A 223 -13.04 -21.33 23.10
C ILE A 223 -12.39 -20.06 22.54
N TYR A 224 -13.04 -19.40 21.58
CA TYR A 224 -12.52 -18.15 21.01
C TYR A 224 -12.51 -17.00 22.02
N ASN A 225 -13.51 -16.89 22.89
CA ASN A 225 -13.53 -15.85 23.93
C ASN A 225 -12.43 -16.08 24.99
N ASP A 226 -12.10 -17.33 25.30
CA ASP A 226 -11.05 -17.67 26.26
C ASP A 226 -9.67 -17.18 25.80
N THR A 227 -9.41 -17.14 24.50
CA THR A 227 -8.10 -16.71 23.95
C THR A 227 -7.71 -15.27 24.29
N ILE A 228 -8.67 -14.42 24.63
CA ILE A 228 -8.42 -13.01 24.98
C ILE A 228 -8.61 -12.73 26.48
N LYS A 229 -9.00 -13.72 27.29
CA LYS A 229 -9.28 -13.51 28.73
C LYS A 229 -8.08 -13.00 29.52
N ASP A 230 -6.86 -13.30 29.08
CA ASP A 230 -5.67 -12.77 29.77
C ASP A 230 -5.37 -11.33 29.40
N PHE A 231 -5.97 -10.83 28.32
CA PHE A 231 -5.87 -9.44 27.93
C PHE A 231 -6.92 -8.59 28.61
N ILE A 232 -8.14 -9.10 28.79
CA ILE A 232 -9.26 -8.30 29.29
C ILE A 232 -10.01 -8.95 30.45
N TYR A 233 -10.46 -8.13 31.40
CA TYR A 233 -11.54 -8.48 32.33
C TYR A 233 -12.75 -7.57 32.12
N ASP A 234 -13.95 -8.09 32.40
CA ASP A 234 -15.19 -7.31 32.33
C ASP A 234 -15.51 -6.77 33.72
N LYS A 235 -15.36 -5.45 33.92
CA LYS A 235 -15.81 -4.75 35.12
C LYS A 235 -17.04 -3.94 34.76
N SER A 236 -18.16 -4.18 35.45
CA SER A 236 -19.39 -3.38 35.31
C SER A 236 -19.84 -3.15 33.84
N LYS A 237 -19.75 -4.19 32.99
CA LYS A 237 -20.07 -4.19 31.53
C LYS A 237 -19.12 -3.40 30.62
N LYS A 238 -17.95 -2.96 31.11
CA LYS A 238 -16.88 -2.34 30.32
C LYS A 238 -15.65 -3.25 30.36
N ALA A 239 -15.08 -3.52 29.18
CA ALA A 239 -13.84 -4.28 29.08
C ALA A 239 -12.66 -3.38 29.46
N GLU A 240 -11.77 -3.88 30.31
CA GLU A 240 -10.52 -3.22 30.71
C GLU A 240 -9.34 -4.19 30.55
N LEU A 241 -8.13 -3.65 30.35
CA LEU A 241 -6.92 -4.48 30.30
C LEU A 241 -6.61 -5.08 31.67
N THR A 242 -6.21 -6.34 31.69
CA THR A 242 -5.67 -6.99 32.90
C THR A 242 -4.42 -6.26 33.38
N HIS A 243 -4.21 -6.21 34.70
CA HIS A 243 -3.02 -5.56 35.28
C HIS A 243 -1.69 -6.11 34.70
N ALA A 244 -1.63 -7.42 34.44
CA ALA A 244 -0.47 -8.06 33.84
C ALA A 244 -0.18 -7.62 32.39
N ARG A 245 -1.15 -7.03 31.68
CA ARG A 245 -1.02 -6.57 30.29
C ARG A 245 -1.00 -5.06 30.15
N LYS A 246 -1.08 -4.30 31.24
CA LYS A 246 -0.87 -2.85 31.21
C LYS A 246 0.55 -2.53 30.76
N THR A 247 0.69 -1.45 30.02
CA THR A 247 1.96 -0.98 29.47
C THR A 247 2.83 -0.26 30.50
N SER A 248 2.22 0.30 31.55
CA SER A 248 2.98 0.77 32.72
C SER A 248 3.44 -0.38 33.60
N PHE A 249 4.66 -0.27 34.13
CA PHE A 249 5.22 -1.24 35.05
C PHE A 249 4.38 -1.32 36.33
N ASN A 250 4.11 -2.53 36.81
CA ASN A 250 3.32 -2.79 38.02
C ASN A 250 3.64 -4.16 38.62
N ASP A 251 3.16 -4.43 39.82
CA ASP A 251 3.45 -5.66 40.59
C ASP A 251 2.99 -6.98 39.93
N LYS A 252 2.21 -6.91 38.86
CA LYS A 252 1.76 -8.07 38.08
C LYS A 252 2.58 -8.30 36.81
N ASP A 253 3.63 -7.51 36.55
CA ASP A 253 4.53 -7.77 35.41
C ASP A 253 5.28 -9.12 35.60
N PRO A 254 5.47 -9.92 34.53
CA PRO A 254 6.12 -11.22 34.60
C PRO A 254 7.53 -11.23 35.21
N PHE A 255 8.24 -10.10 35.16
CA PHE A 255 9.65 -9.99 35.56
C PHE A 255 9.87 -9.15 36.83
N VAL A 256 8.80 -8.77 37.56
CA VAL A 256 8.91 -7.96 38.80
C VAL A 256 9.92 -8.53 39.81
N LYS A 257 9.97 -9.86 39.94
CA LYS A 257 10.86 -10.56 40.88
C LYS A 257 12.29 -10.78 40.37
N ASN A 258 12.57 -10.43 39.11
CA ASN A 258 13.83 -10.72 38.43
C ASN A 258 14.25 -9.52 37.56
N LYS A 259 14.60 -8.41 38.22
CA LYS A 259 15.04 -7.15 37.60
C LYS A 259 16.33 -6.66 38.24
N ASP A 260 17.25 -6.17 37.40
CA ASP A 260 18.49 -5.49 37.84
C ASP A 260 18.27 -3.98 38.00
N PHE A 261 17.27 -3.43 37.31
CA PHE A 261 16.98 -2.01 37.26
C PHE A 261 15.49 -1.74 37.09
N ASP A 262 15.09 -0.51 37.42
CA ASP A 262 13.71 -0.05 37.31
C ASP A 262 13.46 0.71 36.01
N LEU A 263 12.32 0.41 35.38
CA LEU A 263 11.79 1.17 34.26
C LEU A 263 10.30 1.48 34.52
N PRO A 264 9.81 2.66 34.07
CA PRO A 264 8.40 2.99 34.18
C PRO A 264 7.51 2.16 33.24
N ILE A 265 8.09 1.54 32.22
CA ILE A 265 7.39 0.72 31.22
C ILE A 265 7.50 -0.78 31.55
N SER A 266 6.41 -1.52 31.36
CA SER A 266 6.35 -2.97 31.57
C SER A 266 7.01 -3.73 30.41
N SER A 267 7.30 -5.02 30.61
CA SER A 267 7.82 -5.90 29.55
C SER A 267 6.85 -6.00 28.36
N ASN A 268 5.54 -6.09 28.66
CA ASN A 268 4.49 -6.03 27.63
C ASN A 268 4.47 -4.67 26.92
N GLY A 269 4.65 -3.58 27.67
CA GLY A 269 4.71 -2.22 27.16
C GLY A 269 5.85 -2.04 26.16
N ILE A 270 7.04 -2.54 26.47
CA ILE A 270 8.22 -2.50 25.58
C ILE A 270 7.93 -3.19 24.25
N ILE A 271 7.38 -4.41 24.30
CA ILE A 271 7.08 -5.20 23.10
C ILE A 271 5.97 -4.53 22.28
N PHE A 272 4.94 -4.00 22.93
CA PHE A 272 3.85 -3.31 22.25
C PHE A 272 4.34 -2.02 21.58
N LEU A 273 5.13 -1.21 22.28
CA LEU A 273 5.72 0.02 21.75
C LEU A 273 6.62 -0.28 20.52
N LEU A 274 7.53 -1.25 20.64
CA LEU A 274 8.38 -1.68 19.51
C LEU A 274 7.54 -2.21 18.34
N SER A 275 6.42 -2.90 18.61
CA SER A 275 5.55 -3.44 17.56
C SER A 275 4.92 -2.37 16.65
N LEU A 276 4.90 -1.10 17.07
CA LEU A 276 4.37 0.01 16.26
C LEU A 276 5.36 0.44 15.16
N PHE A 277 6.67 0.21 15.37
CA PHE A 277 7.75 0.76 14.53
C PHE A 277 8.66 -0.31 13.91
N LEU A 278 8.57 -1.56 14.36
CA LEU A 278 9.21 -2.70 13.72
C LEU A 278 8.35 -3.25 12.58
N ASN A 279 9.01 -3.73 11.53
CA ASN A 279 8.33 -4.46 10.47
C ASN A 279 7.90 -5.85 10.94
N ARG A 280 7.10 -6.55 10.12
CA ARG A 280 6.54 -7.85 10.49
C ARG A 280 7.60 -8.91 10.82
N LYS A 281 8.71 -8.95 10.08
CA LYS A 281 9.79 -9.92 10.34
C LYS A 281 10.50 -9.59 11.66
N GLU A 282 10.84 -8.32 11.85
CA GLU A 282 11.54 -7.83 13.04
C GLU A 282 10.76 -8.09 14.33
N ILE A 283 9.46 -7.79 14.36
CA ILE A 283 8.65 -8.03 15.56
C ILE A 283 8.47 -9.53 15.86
N GLU A 284 8.41 -10.39 14.84
CA GLU A 284 8.35 -11.84 15.05
C GLU A 284 9.66 -12.41 15.60
N ASN A 285 10.80 -11.85 15.20
CA ASN A 285 12.11 -12.19 15.75
C ASN A 285 12.26 -11.74 17.19
N LEU A 286 11.84 -10.50 17.51
CA LEU A 286 11.81 -10.01 18.89
C LEU A 286 11.03 -10.96 19.81
N LYS A 287 9.80 -11.30 19.41
CA LYS A 287 8.87 -12.13 20.19
C LYS A 287 9.36 -13.57 20.39
N ALA A 288 10.12 -14.12 19.43
CA ALA A 288 10.54 -15.52 19.45
C ALA A 288 11.38 -15.89 20.68
N ASN A 289 12.14 -14.93 21.23
CA ASN A 289 13.03 -15.15 22.37
C ASN A 289 12.53 -14.53 23.68
N ILE A 290 11.23 -14.19 23.76
CA ILE A 290 10.61 -13.62 24.96
C ILE A 290 9.58 -14.57 25.55
N LYS A 291 9.58 -14.70 26.88
CA LYS A 291 8.61 -15.50 27.62
C LYS A 291 7.17 -15.10 27.32
N GLY A 292 6.32 -16.08 27.04
CA GLY A 292 4.88 -15.84 26.81
C GLY A 292 4.51 -15.38 25.39
N TYR A 293 5.50 -15.30 24.49
CA TYR A 293 5.33 -14.91 23.08
C TYR A 293 5.84 -15.97 22.09
N LYS A 294 5.95 -17.22 22.54
CA LYS A 294 6.28 -18.35 21.66
C LYS A 294 5.07 -18.69 20.78
N GLY A 295 5.31 -18.88 19.48
CA GLY A 295 4.25 -18.95 18.46
C GLY A 295 3.59 -20.30 18.23
N LYS A 296 4.10 -21.38 18.84
CA LYS A 296 3.51 -22.72 18.80
C LYS A 296 3.74 -23.45 20.10
N VAL A 297 2.79 -24.30 20.47
CA VAL A 297 3.02 -25.37 21.45
C VAL A 297 4.04 -26.33 20.83
N ASN A 298 5.07 -26.73 21.57
CA ASN A 298 6.06 -27.70 21.09
C ASN A 298 5.33 -28.99 20.65
N LYS A 299 5.77 -29.66 19.57
CA LYS A 299 5.15 -30.94 19.13
C LYS A 299 5.11 -32.02 20.24
N SER A 300 5.94 -31.88 21.28
CA SER A 300 6.03 -32.75 22.45
C SER A 300 5.15 -32.34 23.63
N GLU A 301 4.47 -31.19 23.58
CA GLU A 301 3.60 -30.68 24.62
C GLU A 301 2.13 -30.78 24.17
N GLU A 302 1.28 -31.42 24.98
CA GLU A 302 -0.16 -31.52 24.71
C GLU A 302 -0.86 -30.16 24.92
N PRO A 303 -1.78 -29.74 24.03
CA PRO A 303 -2.48 -28.48 24.16
C PRO A 303 -3.42 -28.49 25.37
N THR A 304 -3.43 -27.40 26.14
CA THR A 304 -4.35 -27.17 27.25
C THR A 304 -5.27 -25.98 26.98
N LEU A 305 -6.31 -25.78 27.81
CA LEU A 305 -7.17 -24.59 27.72
C LEU A 305 -6.37 -23.29 27.87
N GLU A 306 -5.29 -23.32 28.67
CA GLU A 306 -4.40 -22.18 28.86
C GLU A 306 -3.27 -22.15 27.82
N LYS A 307 -2.76 -23.28 27.33
CA LYS A 307 -1.65 -23.30 26.37
C LYS A 307 -2.08 -24.00 25.09
N ASN A 308 -2.50 -23.22 24.11
CA ASN A 308 -2.88 -23.74 22.80
C ASN A 308 -2.51 -22.80 21.65
N ASN A 309 -2.46 -23.37 20.44
CA ASN A 309 -2.08 -22.66 19.23
C ASN A 309 -3.03 -21.50 18.87
N ILE A 310 -4.33 -21.59 19.17
CA ILE A 310 -5.29 -20.50 18.92
C ILE A 310 -4.94 -19.26 19.76
N ARG A 311 -4.62 -19.46 21.05
CA ARG A 311 -4.22 -18.40 21.97
C ARG A 311 -2.88 -17.77 21.56
N PHE A 312 -1.86 -18.57 21.24
CA PHE A 312 -0.58 -18.05 20.74
C PHE A 312 -0.73 -17.26 19.44
N MET A 313 -1.48 -17.80 18.47
CA MET A 313 -1.79 -17.08 17.23
C MET A 313 -2.45 -15.73 17.47
N THR A 314 -3.39 -15.68 18.41
CA THR A 314 -4.10 -14.45 18.79
C THR A 314 -3.13 -13.44 19.39
N THR A 315 -2.29 -13.85 20.33
CA THR A 315 -1.24 -13.01 20.92
C THR A 315 -0.28 -12.47 19.84
N HIS A 316 0.21 -13.33 18.93
CA HIS A 316 1.09 -12.89 17.84
C HIS A 316 0.41 -11.85 16.95
N ARG A 317 -0.88 -12.04 16.63
CA ARG A 317 -1.66 -11.12 15.81
C ARG A 317 -1.85 -9.77 16.49
N ILE A 318 -2.17 -9.75 17.79
CA ILE A 318 -2.34 -8.50 18.55
C ILE A 318 -1.05 -7.67 18.53
N PHE A 319 0.09 -8.29 18.88
CA PHE A 319 1.41 -7.63 18.90
C PHE A 319 2.08 -7.53 17.52
N SER A 320 1.33 -7.72 16.44
CA SER A 320 1.80 -7.41 15.07
C SER A 320 0.75 -6.62 14.30
N PHE A 321 -0.31 -6.14 14.96
CA PHE A 321 -1.43 -5.50 14.27
C PHE A 321 -1.00 -4.18 13.61
N TRP A 322 -0.27 -3.35 14.36
CA TRP A 322 0.13 -1.99 13.99
C TRP A 322 1.53 -1.89 13.39
N HIS A 323 2.11 -3.02 12.97
CA HIS A 323 3.49 -3.08 12.49
C HIS A 323 3.78 -2.09 11.36
N TYR A 324 5.01 -1.56 11.35
CA TYR A 324 5.53 -0.72 10.28
C TYR A 324 5.49 -1.48 8.94
N LYS A 325 5.00 -0.83 7.88
CA LYS A 325 4.75 -1.47 6.58
C LYS A 325 5.96 -1.56 5.66
N GLY A 326 7.10 -0.97 6.04
CA GLY A 326 8.27 -0.89 5.19
C GLY A 326 8.18 0.25 4.16
N LEU A 327 9.32 0.64 3.60
CA LEU A 327 9.38 1.62 2.51
C LEU A 327 8.69 1.09 1.25
N LYS A 328 7.90 1.93 0.59
CA LYS A 328 7.07 1.53 -0.56
C LYS A 328 7.89 1.31 -1.85
N SER A 329 9.14 1.74 -1.89
CA SER A 329 10.04 1.67 -3.07
C SER A 329 10.58 0.27 -3.43
N LYS A 330 10.07 -0.82 -2.81
CA LYS A 330 10.83 -2.08 -2.76
C LYS A 330 10.51 -3.18 -3.79
N ILE A 331 9.54 -3.10 -4.71
CA ILE A 331 9.38 -4.17 -5.77
C ILE A 331 9.00 -3.64 -7.17
N LYS A 332 8.18 -2.58 -7.29
CA LYS A 332 7.68 -2.10 -8.59
C LYS A 332 8.69 -1.29 -9.44
N THR A 333 9.93 -1.17 -8.98
CA THR A 333 10.92 -0.19 -9.49
C THR A 333 12.29 -0.76 -9.83
N SER A 334 12.54 -2.06 -9.65
CA SER A 334 13.84 -2.64 -10.05
C SER A 334 13.82 -3.00 -11.53
N GLU A 335 14.72 -2.39 -12.30
CA GLU A 335 14.87 -2.52 -13.76
C GLU A 335 14.90 -3.99 -14.24
N ASN A 336 15.67 -4.85 -13.56
CA ASN A 336 15.85 -6.26 -13.95
C ASN A 336 14.70 -7.19 -13.52
N ALA A 337 13.91 -6.82 -12.52
CA ALA A 337 12.80 -7.66 -12.03
C ALA A 337 11.49 -7.45 -12.82
N THR A 338 11.46 -6.55 -13.80
CA THR A 338 10.21 -6.09 -14.43
C THR A 338 9.50 -7.17 -15.26
N LYS A 339 10.22 -7.99 -16.02
CA LYS A 339 9.65 -9.05 -16.87
C LYS A 339 9.06 -10.20 -16.06
N GLU A 340 9.83 -10.75 -15.12
CA GLU A 340 9.36 -11.81 -14.21
C GLU A 340 8.22 -11.32 -13.32
N THR A 341 8.32 -10.08 -12.80
CA THR A 341 7.24 -9.51 -11.99
C THR A 341 5.94 -9.40 -12.78
N LEU A 342 6.01 -8.99 -14.06
CA LEU A 342 4.84 -8.98 -14.95
C LEU A 342 4.27 -10.40 -15.13
N LEU A 343 5.12 -11.38 -15.44
CA LEU A 343 4.71 -12.77 -15.58
C LEU A 343 4.00 -13.28 -14.31
N MET A 344 4.61 -13.08 -13.15
CA MET A 344 4.06 -13.50 -11.85
C MET A 344 2.73 -12.82 -11.55
N GLN A 345 2.61 -11.51 -11.83
CA GLN A 345 1.35 -10.79 -11.68
C GLN A 345 0.25 -11.35 -12.58
N MET A 346 0.56 -11.72 -13.81
CA MET A 346 -0.41 -12.29 -14.75
C MET A 346 -0.86 -13.68 -14.30
N ILE A 347 0.07 -14.56 -13.89
CA ILE A 347 -0.27 -15.90 -13.36
C ILE A 347 -1.07 -15.78 -12.05
N ASP A 348 -0.71 -14.86 -11.15
CA ASP A 348 -1.43 -14.64 -9.89
C ASP A 348 -2.83 -14.07 -10.12
N GLU A 349 -3.02 -13.23 -11.14
CA GLU A 349 -4.35 -12.74 -11.51
C GLU A 349 -5.20 -13.86 -12.14
N LEU A 350 -4.64 -14.68 -13.04
CA LEU A 350 -5.33 -15.80 -13.68
C LEU A 350 -5.74 -16.91 -12.68
N SER A 351 -5.00 -17.05 -11.59
CA SER A 351 -5.29 -18.00 -10.50
C SER A 351 -6.27 -17.46 -9.44
N LYS A 352 -6.87 -16.28 -9.68
CA LYS A 352 -7.91 -15.70 -8.82
C LYS A 352 -9.26 -15.66 -9.54
N VAL A 353 -10.33 -15.92 -8.79
CA VAL A 353 -11.69 -15.82 -9.32
C VAL A 353 -12.06 -14.35 -9.58
N PRO A 354 -12.65 -14.01 -10.74
CA PRO A 354 -13.17 -12.68 -11.00
C PRO A 354 -14.24 -12.26 -9.99
N ASP A 355 -14.26 -10.99 -9.57
CA ASP A 355 -15.25 -10.49 -8.60
C ASP A 355 -16.70 -10.70 -9.09
N VAL A 356 -16.94 -10.60 -10.40
CA VAL A 356 -18.26 -10.86 -10.99
C VAL A 356 -18.74 -12.30 -10.83
N ILE A 357 -17.85 -13.28 -10.65
CA ILE A 357 -18.24 -14.65 -10.32
C ILE A 357 -18.42 -14.76 -8.81
N TYR A 358 -17.42 -14.33 -8.04
CA TYR A 358 -17.41 -14.41 -6.58
C TYR A 358 -18.65 -13.79 -5.93
N GLN A 359 -19.08 -12.60 -6.36
CA GLN A 359 -20.27 -11.91 -5.82
C GLN A 359 -21.60 -12.59 -6.18
N ASN A 360 -21.57 -13.53 -7.11
CA ASN A 360 -22.77 -14.14 -7.70
C ASN A 360 -22.80 -15.65 -7.49
N VAL A 361 -21.97 -16.23 -6.62
CA VAL A 361 -22.05 -17.65 -6.21
C VAL A 361 -22.57 -17.78 -4.76
N PRO A 362 -23.18 -18.92 -4.37
CA PRO A 362 -23.59 -19.23 -3.01
C PRO A 362 -22.46 -19.11 -1.97
N LYS A 363 -22.80 -18.86 -0.69
CA LYS A 363 -21.81 -18.58 0.37
C LYS A 363 -20.86 -19.76 0.62
N ASP A 364 -21.38 -20.98 0.66
CA ASP A 364 -20.62 -22.23 0.75
C ASP A 364 -19.57 -22.36 -0.38
N VAL A 365 -19.93 -21.94 -1.59
CA VAL A 365 -19.01 -21.89 -2.73
C VAL A 365 -18.02 -20.73 -2.60
N GLN A 366 -18.42 -19.58 -2.07
CA GLN A 366 -17.50 -18.46 -1.79
C GLN A 366 -16.39 -18.87 -0.80
N ASP A 367 -16.74 -19.66 0.20
CA ASP A 367 -15.83 -20.12 1.25
C ASP A 367 -14.74 -21.05 0.69
N SER A 368 -15.00 -21.74 -0.44
CA SER A 368 -13.99 -22.55 -1.16
C SER A 368 -12.82 -21.73 -1.74
N PHE A 369 -13.01 -20.42 -1.97
CA PHE A 369 -11.95 -19.50 -2.45
C PHE A 369 -11.10 -18.92 -1.32
N ILE A 370 -11.37 -19.29 -0.06
CA ILE A 370 -10.65 -18.82 1.11
C ILE A 370 -9.46 -19.73 1.35
N GLU A 371 -8.28 -19.13 1.45
CA GLU A 371 -7.04 -19.86 1.64
C GLU A 371 -6.22 -19.28 2.78
N ASN A 372 -5.49 -20.14 3.49
CA ASN A 372 -4.45 -19.66 4.40
C ASN A 372 -3.22 -19.30 3.57
N TRP A 373 -2.99 -18.00 3.37
CA TRP A 373 -1.84 -17.50 2.61
C TRP A 373 -0.53 -18.08 3.11
N ASN A 374 -0.40 -18.22 4.42
CA ASN A 374 0.80 -18.77 5.03
C ASN A 374 0.97 -20.29 4.77
N GLU A 375 -0.10 -21.02 4.52
CA GLU A 375 -0.05 -22.44 4.12
C GLU A 375 0.28 -22.60 2.64
N TYR A 376 -0.25 -21.72 1.80
CA TYR A 376 0.00 -21.68 0.36
C TYR A 376 1.50 -21.69 -0.01
N TYR A 377 2.32 -20.95 0.74
CA TYR A 377 3.78 -20.89 0.52
C TYR A 377 4.57 -21.98 1.28
N LYS A 378 3.93 -22.76 2.18
CA LYS A 378 4.58 -23.84 2.96
C LYS A 378 4.72 -25.17 2.22
N ASP A 379 4.10 -25.35 1.06
CA ASP A 379 4.14 -26.61 0.31
C ASP A 379 5.52 -27.00 -0.30
N ASN A 380 6.63 -26.45 0.21
CA ASN A 380 8.00 -26.89 -0.10
C ASN A 380 8.57 -27.59 1.11
N GLU A 381 9.26 -28.71 0.90
CA GLU A 381 10.07 -29.36 1.94
C GLU A 381 11.12 -28.39 2.52
N GLU A 382 11.67 -27.48 1.69
CA GLU A 382 12.59 -26.39 2.10
C GLU A 382 11.94 -25.30 2.97
N ASN A 383 10.61 -25.10 2.91
CA ASN A 383 9.90 -24.09 3.70
C ASN A 383 9.20 -24.69 4.94
N GLN A 384 9.32 -26.00 5.17
CA GLN A 384 8.68 -26.65 6.33
C GLN A 384 9.21 -26.12 7.67
N GLU A 385 10.45 -25.60 7.69
CA GLU A 385 11.12 -25.14 8.90
C GLU A 385 11.20 -23.61 9.06
N ASN A 386 10.74 -22.81 8.08
CA ASN A 386 10.81 -21.35 8.20
C ASN A 386 9.80 -20.85 9.26
N LEU A 387 10.29 -20.56 10.47
CA LEU A 387 9.52 -20.32 11.70
C LEU A 387 8.46 -19.21 11.55
N GLU A 388 8.71 -18.20 10.73
CA GLU A 388 7.94 -16.95 10.66
C GLU A 388 6.56 -17.12 10.01
N ASN A 389 6.46 -17.86 8.90
CA ASN A 389 5.21 -18.10 8.18
C ASN A 389 4.33 -19.15 8.88
N SER A 390 4.85 -19.82 9.91
CA SER A 390 4.15 -20.93 10.56
C SER A 390 3.28 -20.55 11.76
N LYS A 391 3.39 -19.32 12.28
CA LYS A 391 2.86 -18.93 13.60
C LYS A 391 1.44 -18.34 13.64
N VAL A 392 0.90 -17.82 12.52
CA VAL A 392 -0.46 -17.23 12.46
C VAL A 392 -1.17 -17.67 11.18
N VAL A 393 -2.47 -17.98 11.27
CA VAL A 393 -3.34 -18.23 10.12
C VAL A 393 -3.66 -16.90 9.44
N HIS A 394 -3.41 -16.81 8.13
CA HIS A 394 -3.64 -15.59 7.36
C HIS A 394 -4.68 -15.85 6.26
N PRO A 395 -5.98 -15.79 6.58
CA PRO A 395 -7.03 -16.12 5.63
C PRO A 395 -7.14 -15.02 4.56
N VAL A 396 -6.96 -15.40 3.30
CA VAL A 396 -7.05 -14.55 2.12
C VAL A 396 -8.09 -15.13 1.18
N ILE A 397 -8.89 -14.26 0.58
CA ILE A 397 -9.83 -14.65 -0.47
C ILE A 397 -9.07 -14.56 -1.81
N ARG A 398 -8.96 -15.67 -2.55
CA ARG A 398 -8.30 -15.72 -3.88
C ARG A 398 -9.19 -15.12 -4.97
N LYS A 399 -9.61 -13.86 -4.80
CA LYS A 399 -10.42 -13.12 -5.78
C LYS A 399 -9.71 -11.89 -6.35
N ARG A 400 -10.14 -11.47 -7.54
CA ARG A 400 -9.72 -10.21 -8.17
C ARG A 400 -10.47 -9.03 -7.54
N TYR A 401 -9.77 -7.93 -7.33
CA TYR A 401 -10.35 -6.70 -6.77
C TYR A 401 -10.44 -5.58 -7.82
N GLU A 402 -9.47 -5.52 -8.72
CA GLU A 402 -9.41 -4.59 -9.85
C GLU A 402 -9.10 -5.39 -11.14
N ASP A 403 -9.53 -4.88 -12.30
CA ASP A 403 -9.19 -5.51 -13.58
C ASP A 403 -7.84 -4.95 -14.09
N LYS A 404 -6.80 -5.78 -14.01
CA LYS A 404 -5.44 -5.44 -14.45
C LYS A 404 -5.15 -5.78 -15.90
N PHE A 405 -6.10 -6.39 -16.63
CA PHE A 405 -5.85 -6.88 -17.99
C PHE A 405 -5.36 -5.77 -18.92
N ASN A 406 -5.96 -4.58 -18.86
CA ASN A 406 -5.56 -3.45 -19.69
C ASN A 406 -4.09 -3.06 -19.46
N TYR A 407 -3.64 -3.05 -18.20
CA TYR A 407 -2.24 -2.80 -17.87
C TYR A 407 -1.34 -3.91 -18.43
N PHE A 408 -1.69 -5.18 -18.24
CA PHE A 408 -0.90 -6.31 -18.74
C PHE A 408 -0.77 -6.29 -20.27
N ALA A 409 -1.86 -6.04 -20.98
CA ALA A 409 -1.88 -6.00 -22.44
C ALA A 409 -0.99 -4.88 -22.99
N ILE A 410 -1.10 -3.66 -22.46
CA ILE A 410 -0.26 -2.53 -22.90
C ILE A 410 1.20 -2.77 -22.54
N ARG A 411 1.47 -3.24 -21.32
CA ARG A 411 2.82 -3.55 -20.87
C ARG A 411 3.46 -4.66 -21.71
N PHE A 412 2.70 -5.69 -22.08
CA PHE A 412 3.19 -6.76 -22.96
C PHE A 412 3.56 -6.21 -24.34
N LEU A 413 2.66 -5.43 -24.95
CA LEU A 413 2.89 -4.85 -26.27
C LEU A 413 4.08 -3.88 -26.29
N ASP A 414 4.25 -3.07 -25.24
CA ASP A 414 5.35 -2.09 -25.17
C ASP A 414 6.74 -2.74 -24.97
N GLU A 415 6.80 -3.87 -24.25
CA GLU A 415 8.06 -4.53 -23.87
C GLU A 415 8.47 -5.66 -24.82
N TYR A 416 7.51 -6.41 -25.38
CA TYR A 416 7.76 -7.62 -26.18
C TYR A 416 7.46 -7.48 -27.67
N VAL A 417 6.69 -6.46 -28.07
CA VAL A 417 6.46 -6.17 -29.49
C VAL A 417 7.28 -4.95 -29.88
N ASP A 418 8.21 -5.14 -30.81
CA ASP A 418 9.07 -4.06 -31.28
C ASP A 418 8.37 -3.28 -32.39
N PHE A 419 7.64 -2.26 -31.95
CA PHE A 419 7.01 -1.29 -32.82
C PHE A 419 8.03 -0.25 -33.32
N PRO A 420 8.15 -0.02 -34.64
CA PRO A 420 9.02 1.03 -35.18
C PRO A 420 8.80 2.41 -34.55
N THR A 421 7.56 2.89 -34.48
CA THR A 421 7.23 4.24 -33.99
C THR A 421 6.03 4.29 -33.05
N LEU A 422 5.19 3.25 -33.01
CA LEU A 422 4.02 3.22 -32.14
C LEU A 422 4.44 3.23 -30.67
N ARG A 423 3.94 4.21 -29.91
CA ARG A 423 4.18 4.34 -28.46
C ARG A 423 2.90 4.69 -27.73
N PHE A 424 2.79 4.20 -26.49
CA PHE A 424 1.64 4.47 -25.61
C PHE A 424 1.88 5.70 -24.75
N GLN A 425 0.81 6.38 -24.38
CA GLN A 425 0.89 7.56 -23.52
C GLN A 425 1.33 7.18 -22.09
N VAL A 426 2.44 7.74 -21.63
CA VAL A 426 2.99 7.55 -20.29
C VAL A 426 2.93 8.87 -19.53
N HIS A 427 2.48 8.84 -18.29
CA HIS A 427 2.64 9.94 -17.33
C HIS A 427 4.08 9.90 -16.82
N LEU A 428 4.90 10.88 -17.19
CA LEU A 428 6.31 10.97 -16.80
C LEU A 428 6.45 11.36 -15.31
N GLY A 429 5.63 12.30 -14.87
CA GLY A 429 5.69 12.84 -13.53
C GLY A 429 5.00 14.20 -13.44
N ASN A 430 5.28 14.90 -12.35
CA ASN A 430 4.76 16.22 -12.10
C ASN A 430 5.93 17.19 -11.96
N TYR A 431 5.78 18.36 -12.57
CA TYR A 431 6.67 19.49 -12.39
C TYR A 431 5.98 20.56 -11.53
N LEU A 432 6.68 21.08 -10.52
CA LEU A 432 6.20 22.13 -9.62
C LEU A 432 6.47 23.51 -10.23
N GLU A 433 5.46 24.12 -10.87
CA GLU A 433 5.61 25.44 -11.50
C GLU A 433 5.67 26.58 -10.48
N ASP A 434 4.99 26.44 -9.34
CA ASP A 434 4.89 27.47 -8.30
C ASP A 434 4.57 26.78 -6.97
N SER A 435 5.27 27.17 -5.90
CA SER A 435 4.94 26.80 -4.52
C SER A 435 5.04 28.03 -3.64
N ARG A 436 3.94 28.35 -2.93
CA ARG A 436 3.91 29.47 -2.00
C ARG A 436 2.81 29.30 -0.97
N ALA A 437 3.07 29.81 0.23
CA ALA A 437 2.04 29.91 1.25
C ALA A 437 0.92 30.87 0.81
N LYS A 438 -0.33 30.44 0.96
CA LYS A 438 -1.53 31.25 0.73
C LYS A 438 -2.40 31.25 1.96
N LYS A 439 -2.77 32.45 2.41
CA LYS A 439 -3.73 32.64 3.50
C LYS A 439 -5.16 32.43 2.97
N ILE A 440 -5.95 31.66 3.72
CA ILE A 440 -7.37 31.35 3.47
C ILE A 440 -8.09 31.53 4.80
N GLY A 441 -8.87 32.60 4.93
CA GLY A 441 -9.39 32.99 6.24
C GLY A 441 -8.24 33.15 7.24
N ASN A 442 -8.23 32.30 8.28
CA ASN A 442 -7.22 32.31 9.34
C ASN A 442 -6.13 31.24 9.21
N VAL A 443 -6.16 30.41 8.14
CA VAL A 443 -5.18 29.34 7.92
C VAL A 443 -4.28 29.64 6.72
N PHE A 444 -3.13 29.00 6.67
CA PHE A 444 -2.20 28.99 5.56
C PHE A 444 -2.17 27.60 4.93
N THR A 445 -2.30 27.56 3.61
CA THR A 445 -2.05 26.35 2.83
C THR A 445 -0.81 26.55 1.95
N GLU A 446 -0.07 25.48 1.73
CA GLU A 446 1.01 25.46 0.74
C GLU A 446 0.40 25.24 -0.65
N ARG A 447 0.22 26.33 -1.40
CA ARG A 447 -0.34 26.25 -2.74
C ARG A 447 0.74 25.78 -3.71
N GLU A 448 0.65 24.52 -4.10
CA GLU A 448 1.46 23.93 -5.17
C GLU A 448 0.71 23.98 -6.52
N ILE A 449 1.31 24.57 -7.55
CA ILE A 449 0.84 24.46 -8.94
C ILE A 449 1.68 23.38 -9.62
N LYS A 450 1.04 22.23 -9.88
CA LYS A 450 1.70 21.08 -10.51
C LYS A 450 1.25 20.92 -11.94
N LYS A 451 2.21 20.72 -12.84
CA LYS A 451 1.99 20.38 -14.23
C LYS A 451 2.23 18.88 -14.43
N LYS A 452 1.18 18.16 -14.80
CA LYS A 452 1.30 16.75 -15.22
C LYS A 452 1.88 16.70 -16.62
N LEU A 453 2.99 15.98 -16.79
CA LEU A 453 3.70 15.88 -18.05
C LEU A 453 3.58 14.46 -18.60
N PHE A 454 3.24 14.38 -19.88
CA PHE A 454 3.02 13.11 -20.58
C PHE A 454 3.98 13.02 -21.76
N VAL A 455 4.47 11.81 -22.01
CA VAL A 455 5.37 11.48 -23.10
C VAL A 455 4.90 10.20 -23.78
N PHE A 456 5.40 9.94 -24.98
CA PHE A 456 5.18 8.68 -25.69
C PHE A 456 6.54 7.99 -25.89
N GLY A 457 6.78 6.96 -25.10
CA GLY A 457 8.02 6.18 -25.07
C GLY A 457 7.80 4.87 -24.32
N LYS A 458 8.80 3.99 -24.33
CA LYS A 458 8.73 2.72 -23.60
C LYS A 458 8.76 3.00 -22.10
N LEU A 459 7.87 2.39 -21.34
CA LEU A 459 7.75 2.69 -19.91
C LEU A 459 9.05 2.40 -19.12
N ASN A 460 9.81 1.35 -19.47
CA ASN A 460 11.08 1.06 -18.83
C ASN A 460 12.16 2.11 -19.08
N GLU A 461 12.31 2.53 -20.34
CA GLU A 461 13.25 3.58 -20.73
C GLU A 461 12.95 4.88 -19.99
N ILE A 462 11.67 5.25 -19.88
CA ILE A 462 11.26 6.45 -19.15
C ILE A 462 11.54 6.34 -17.64
N ASN A 463 11.33 5.16 -17.05
CA ASN A 463 11.65 4.93 -15.64
C ASN A 463 13.16 5.08 -15.37
N GLN A 464 14.00 4.54 -16.25
CA GLN A 464 15.45 4.66 -16.19
C GLN A 464 15.87 6.12 -16.22
N LEU A 465 15.47 6.84 -17.27
CA LEU A 465 15.84 8.25 -17.48
C LEU A 465 15.43 9.13 -16.30
N LYS A 466 14.24 8.90 -15.74
CA LYS A 466 13.81 9.61 -14.53
C LYS A 466 14.65 9.26 -13.31
N SER A 467 14.98 7.98 -13.13
CA SER A 467 15.82 7.53 -12.00
C SER A 467 17.21 8.15 -12.06
N ASP A 468 17.85 8.08 -13.23
CA ASP A 468 19.19 8.63 -13.49
C ASP A 468 19.22 10.13 -13.24
N PHE A 469 18.21 10.87 -13.71
CA PHE A 469 18.05 12.31 -13.46
C PHE A 469 18.04 12.66 -11.96
N PHE A 470 17.26 11.94 -11.15
CA PHE A 470 17.23 12.20 -9.70
C PHE A 470 18.49 11.73 -8.97
N GLN A 471 19.17 10.71 -9.48
CA GLN A 471 20.46 10.29 -8.96
C GLN A 471 21.52 11.37 -9.20
N GLU A 472 21.59 11.91 -10.42
CA GLU A 472 22.51 13.00 -10.79
C GLU A 472 22.27 14.26 -9.94
N ILE A 473 21.01 14.68 -9.76
CA ILE A 473 20.65 15.81 -8.89
C ILE A 473 21.12 15.58 -7.45
N LYS A 474 20.93 14.35 -6.94
CA LYS A 474 21.34 14.00 -5.57
C LYS A 474 22.86 13.99 -5.40
N GLU A 475 23.59 13.54 -6.40
CA GLU A 475 25.06 13.54 -6.42
C GLU A 475 25.61 14.98 -6.49
N LYS A 476 25.03 15.83 -7.34
CA LYS A 476 25.39 17.25 -7.48
C LYS A 476 24.86 18.14 -6.36
N LYS A 477 23.94 17.64 -5.53
CA LYS A 477 23.21 18.40 -4.49
C LYS A 477 22.46 19.61 -5.04
N GLU A 478 21.91 19.46 -6.24
CA GLU A 478 21.09 20.49 -6.86
C GLU A 478 19.64 20.41 -6.35
N GLU A 479 18.92 21.52 -6.40
CA GLU A 479 17.49 21.54 -6.17
C GLU A 479 16.75 21.41 -7.50
N THR A 480 15.63 20.70 -7.49
CA THR A 480 14.78 20.54 -8.67
C THR A 480 13.32 20.81 -8.33
N GLN A 481 12.59 21.34 -9.31
CA GLN A 481 11.13 21.49 -9.25
C GLN A 481 10.41 20.20 -9.69
N TRP A 482 11.13 19.17 -10.11
CA TRP A 482 10.54 17.88 -10.44
C TRP A 482 10.23 17.05 -9.20
N GLU A 483 9.03 16.48 -9.16
CA GLU A 483 8.68 15.52 -8.11
C GLU A 483 9.23 14.13 -8.43
N ILE A 484 9.96 13.55 -7.47
CA ILE A 484 10.42 12.15 -7.53
C ILE A 484 9.22 11.22 -7.77
N PHE A 485 8.14 11.46 -7.01
CA PHE A 485 6.89 10.72 -7.11
C PHE A 485 5.80 11.56 -7.80
N PRO A 486 4.90 10.94 -8.59
CA PRO A 486 4.75 9.51 -8.81
C PRO A 486 5.78 8.93 -9.78
N ASN A 487 6.00 7.62 -9.71
CA ASN A 487 6.76 6.91 -10.72
C ASN A 487 6.02 6.93 -12.07
N PRO A 488 6.75 6.91 -13.20
CA PRO A 488 6.15 6.81 -14.51
C PRO A 488 5.16 5.64 -14.63
N SER A 489 4.04 5.89 -15.30
CA SER A 489 2.99 4.87 -15.50
C SER A 489 2.15 5.15 -16.76
N TYR A 490 1.57 4.10 -17.36
CA TYR A 490 0.67 4.27 -18.50
C TYR A 490 -0.55 5.12 -18.14
N HIS A 491 -0.89 6.06 -19.01
CA HIS A 491 -2.01 6.95 -18.79
C HIS A 491 -3.27 6.44 -19.51
N PHE A 492 -4.14 5.78 -18.75
CA PHE A 492 -5.51 5.53 -19.17
C PHE A 492 -6.38 6.76 -18.86
N PRO A 493 -7.03 7.39 -19.85
CA PRO A 493 -7.94 8.50 -19.62
C PRO A 493 -9.07 8.08 -18.67
N MET A 494 -9.64 9.00 -17.88
CA MET A 494 -10.82 8.69 -17.06
C MET A 494 -12.09 8.68 -17.91
N GLU A 495 -13.08 7.86 -17.53
CA GLU A 495 -14.43 7.92 -18.08
C GLU A 495 -15.10 9.25 -17.73
N ASN A 496 -15.97 9.71 -18.62
CA ASN A 496 -16.80 10.88 -18.39
C ASN A 496 -18.12 10.44 -17.72
N SER A 497 -18.01 9.84 -16.54
CA SER A 497 -19.13 9.38 -15.71
C SER A 497 -18.98 9.89 -14.27
N GLU A 498 -20.05 9.78 -13.47
CA GLU A 498 -20.04 10.21 -12.05
C GLU A 498 -19.04 9.39 -11.21
N GLU A 499 -18.72 8.17 -11.64
CA GLU A 499 -17.71 7.33 -11.03
C GLU A 499 -16.36 7.54 -11.74
N LEU A 500 -15.33 7.95 -10.98
CA LEU A 500 -13.95 8.07 -11.48
C LEU A 500 -13.38 6.70 -11.83
N LYS A 501 -13.68 6.19 -13.03
CA LYS A 501 -13.17 4.93 -13.57
C LYS A 501 -12.22 5.19 -14.74
N ALA A 502 -11.17 4.38 -14.87
CA ALA A 502 -10.34 4.41 -16.06
C ALA A 502 -11.17 4.01 -17.28
N ALA A 503 -11.12 4.83 -18.33
CA ALA A 503 -11.76 4.57 -19.60
C ALA A 503 -11.10 3.38 -20.28
N ASN A 504 -11.90 2.63 -21.03
CA ASN A 504 -11.45 1.45 -21.76
C ASN A 504 -10.74 1.80 -23.08
N LYS A 505 -9.78 2.74 -23.02
CA LYS A 505 -8.97 3.24 -24.15
C LYS A 505 -7.60 3.73 -23.68
N ILE A 506 -6.63 3.77 -24.60
CA ILE A 506 -5.27 4.30 -24.37
C ILE A 506 -4.91 5.30 -25.48
N GLY A 507 -4.22 6.38 -25.13
CA GLY A 507 -3.67 7.32 -26.12
C GLY A 507 -2.43 6.74 -26.80
N ILE A 508 -2.34 6.88 -28.12
CA ILE A 508 -1.19 6.41 -28.90
C ILE A 508 -0.56 7.54 -29.72
N TYR A 509 0.74 7.41 -29.94
CA TYR A 509 1.51 8.16 -30.93
C TYR A 509 2.08 7.19 -31.96
N ILE A 510 2.08 7.57 -33.23
CA ILE A 510 2.59 6.81 -34.37
C ILE A 510 3.04 7.80 -35.45
N ASP A 511 4.15 7.53 -36.14
CA ASP A 511 4.55 8.38 -37.24
C ASP A 511 3.60 8.17 -38.45
N HIS A 512 3.01 9.26 -38.96
CA HIS A 512 2.01 9.21 -40.02
C HIS A 512 2.28 10.26 -41.10
N GLU A 513 2.02 9.87 -42.35
CA GLU A 513 2.38 10.65 -43.54
C GLU A 513 1.58 11.95 -43.71
N LYS A 514 0.41 12.06 -43.06
CA LYS A 514 -0.52 13.17 -43.30
C LYS A 514 -0.35 14.27 -42.27
N SER A 515 -0.04 15.48 -42.73
CA SER A 515 0.05 16.65 -41.86
C SER A 515 -1.33 17.12 -41.39
N ILE A 516 -1.81 16.56 -40.28
CA ILE A 516 -2.92 17.13 -39.50
C ILE A 516 -2.46 18.36 -38.70
N ASN A 517 -1.15 18.66 -38.71
CA ASN A 517 -0.53 19.73 -37.94
C ASN A 517 -1.16 21.10 -38.23
N LYS A 518 -1.63 21.36 -39.46
CA LYS A 518 -2.38 22.59 -39.79
C LYS A 518 -3.64 22.81 -38.94
N TYR A 519 -4.32 21.73 -38.54
CA TYR A 519 -5.51 21.80 -37.67
C TYR A 519 -5.15 21.81 -36.18
N LYS A 520 -3.97 21.29 -35.81
CA LYS A 520 -3.44 21.30 -34.44
C LYS A 520 -2.82 22.65 -34.05
N HIS A 521 -2.15 23.34 -34.98
CA HIS A 521 -1.42 24.59 -34.72
C HIS A 521 -2.28 25.82 -34.37
N GLN A 522 -3.59 25.78 -34.62
CA GLN A 522 -4.50 26.86 -34.20
C GLN A 522 -4.86 26.82 -32.70
N ALA A 523 -4.39 25.80 -31.95
CA ALA A 523 -4.61 25.67 -30.51
C ALA A 523 -3.30 25.87 -29.69
N LYS A 524 -3.01 27.14 -29.33
CA LYS A 524 -2.01 27.61 -28.32
C LYS A 524 -0.56 27.10 -28.44
N LYS A 525 0.23 27.71 -29.34
CA LYS A 525 1.69 27.49 -29.54
C LYS A 525 2.55 27.71 -28.27
N LEU A 526 2.37 28.83 -27.57
CA LEU A 526 3.23 29.25 -26.43
C LEU A 526 3.27 28.30 -25.23
N SER A 527 2.22 27.48 -25.02
CA SER A 527 2.19 26.51 -23.90
C SER A 527 2.93 25.19 -24.22
N SER A 528 3.23 24.93 -25.50
CA SER A 528 3.79 23.67 -25.97
C SER A 528 5.31 23.63 -25.80
N ASP A 529 6.02 24.71 -26.17
CA ASP A 529 7.49 24.76 -26.14
C ASP A 529 8.02 24.73 -24.70
N ALA A 530 7.39 25.47 -23.78
CA ALA A 530 7.72 25.40 -22.36
C ALA A 530 7.52 24.00 -21.75
N LYS A 531 6.51 23.23 -22.20
CA LYS A 531 6.34 21.84 -21.76
C LYS A 531 7.43 20.94 -22.31
N LYS A 532 7.85 21.19 -23.55
CA LYS A 532 8.87 20.43 -24.23
C LYS A 532 10.21 20.58 -23.52
N ASN A 533 10.61 21.82 -23.23
CA ASN A 533 11.87 22.12 -22.53
C ASN A 533 11.93 21.42 -21.16
N LEU A 534 10.84 21.47 -20.37
CA LEU A 534 10.78 20.76 -19.09
C LEU A 534 11.00 19.25 -19.26
N ILE A 535 10.30 18.64 -20.23
CA ILE A 535 10.44 17.21 -20.48
C ILE A 535 11.88 16.87 -20.89
N GLU A 536 12.50 17.70 -21.74
CA GLU A 536 13.89 17.54 -22.21
C GLU A 536 14.93 17.58 -21.07
N GLU A 537 14.61 18.13 -19.89
CA GLU A 537 15.47 18.04 -18.69
C GLU A 537 15.66 16.59 -18.21
N ILE A 538 14.62 15.75 -18.29
CA ILE A 538 14.69 14.35 -17.87
C ILE A 538 15.13 13.44 -19.01
N ILE A 539 14.56 13.62 -20.20
CA ILE A 539 14.78 12.69 -21.32
C ILE A 539 15.99 13.04 -22.18
N GLY A 540 16.53 14.25 -22.04
CA GLY A 540 17.59 14.79 -22.90
C GLY A 540 17.08 15.30 -24.26
N SER A 541 17.68 16.38 -24.76
CA SER A 541 17.31 17.03 -26.03
C SER A 541 17.55 16.17 -27.28
N LYS A 542 18.34 15.10 -27.17
CA LYS A 542 18.64 14.14 -28.25
C LYS A 542 17.69 12.92 -28.28
N SER A 543 16.74 12.83 -27.36
CA SER A 543 15.79 11.73 -27.29
C SER A 543 14.84 11.70 -28.48
N LYS A 544 14.61 10.52 -29.06
CA LYS A 544 13.63 10.28 -30.15
C LYS A 544 12.18 10.19 -29.64
N MET A 545 11.90 10.44 -28.35
CA MET A 545 10.56 10.31 -27.78
C MET A 545 9.61 11.41 -28.26
N ALA A 546 8.36 11.03 -28.54
CA ALA A 546 7.36 11.99 -28.96
C ALA A 546 6.69 12.69 -27.77
N ILE A 547 6.46 13.99 -27.93
CA ILE A 547 5.84 14.87 -26.93
C ILE A 547 4.59 15.51 -27.54
N GLY A 548 3.51 15.57 -26.78
CA GLY A 548 2.31 16.31 -27.18
C GLY A 548 1.00 15.58 -26.88
N GLN A 549 -0.01 15.84 -27.69
CA GLN A 549 -1.29 15.15 -27.60
C GLN A 549 -1.26 13.82 -28.36
N PRO A 550 -2.06 12.82 -27.94
CA PRO A 550 -2.22 11.58 -28.71
C PRO A 550 -2.67 11.87 -30.15
N ILE A 551 -2.23 11.04 -31.08
CA ILE A 551 -2.71 11.09 -32.46
C ILE A 551 -4.07 10.42 -32.56
N ALA A 552 -4.21 9.31 -31.84
CA ALA A 552 -5.44 8.55 -31.77
C ALA A 552 -5.67 7.94 -30.39
N TYR A 553 -6.90 7.51 -30.14
CA TYR A 553 -7.27 6.63 -29.03
C TYR A 553 -7.53 5.23 -29.56
N LEU A 554 -6.78 4.27 -29.03
CA LEU A 554 -7.00 2.84 -29.24
C LEU A 554 -7.98 2.31 -28.19
N SER A 555 -9.01 1.58 -28.62
CA SER A 555 -9.93 0.94 -27.68
C SER A 555 -9.33 -0.35 -27.12
N MET A 556 -9.37 -0.51 -25.80
CA MET A 556 -8.87 -1.72 -25.14
C MET A 556 -9.70 -2.97 -25.48
N ASN A 557 -10.93 -2.80 -25.98
CA ASN A 557 -11.69 -3.95 -26.45
C ASN A 557 -11.14 -4.54 -27.78
N ASP A 558 -10.32 -3.81 -28.55
CA ASP A 558 -9.61 -4.29 -29.77
C ASP A 558 -8.22 -4.84 -29.45
N ILE A 559 -7.76 -4.72 -28.19
CA ILE A 559 -6.42 -5.18 -27.81
C ILE A 559 -6.24 -6.69 -28.02
N HIS A 560 -7.33 -7.46 -27.93
CA HIS A 560 -7.35 -8.90 -28.13
C HIS A 560 -6.93 -9.28 -29.55
N SER A 561 -7.40 -8.56 -30.57
CA SER A 561 -7.01 -8.82 -31.96
C SER A 561 -5.57 -8.40 -32.22
N ILE A 562 -5.08 -7.34 -31.56
CA ILE A 562 -3.67 -6.92 -31.64
C ILE A 562 -2.77 -8.01 -31.05
N ILE A 563 -3.06 -8.48 -29.83
CA ILE A 563 -2.30 -9.54 -29.16
C ILE A 563 -2.33 -10.82 -30.00
N PHE A 564 -3.49 -11.20 -30.51
CA PHE A 564 -3.63 -12.40 -31.35
C PHE A 564 -2.79 -12.28 -32.62
N GLU A 565 -2.87 -11.15 -33.34
CA GLU A 565 -2.07 -10.96 -34.56
C GLU A 565 -0.57 -10.93 -34.27
N ALA A 566 -0.14 -10.33 -33.14
CA ALA A 566 1.25 -10.33 -32.71
C ALA A 566 1.75 -11.74 -32.40
N LEU A 567 0.92 -12.60 -31.82
CA LEU A 567 1.29 -13.95 -31.39
C LEU A 567 1.08 -15.04 -32.44
N GLU A 568 0.25 -14.84 -33.46
CA GLU A 568 0.05 -15.81 -34.55
C GLU A 568 0.99 -15.57 -35.73
N LYS A 569 1.25 -14.31 -36.09
CA LYS A 569 2.17 -13.94 -37.18
C LYS A 569 3.58 -13.65 -36.68
N LEU A 570 4.02 -14.43 -35.69
CA LEU A 570 5.29 -14.24 -34.99
C LEU A 570 6.45 -14.24 -35.97
N THR A 571 7.09 -13.08 -36.12
CA THR A 571 8.45 -12.97 -36.64
C THR A 571 9.29 -12.42 -35.50
N ILE A 572 10.35 -13.14 -35.10
CA ILE A 572 11.17 -12.76 -33.94
C ILE A 572 12.51 -12.22 -34.44
N GLU A 573 12.82 -10.99 -34.03
CA GLU A 573 14.12 -10.34 -34.25
C GLU A 573 14.66 -9.94 -32.88
N GLU A 574 15.90 -10.33 -32.56
CA GLU A 574 16.55 -10.04 -31.26
C GLU A 574 15.70 -10.41 -30.01
N GLY A 575 14.91 -11.49 -30.10
CA GLY A 575 14.05 -11.95 -29.00
C GLY A 575 12.75 -11.17 -28.81
N LYS A 576 12.40 -10.22 -29.70
CA LYS A 576 11.13 -9.49 -29.70
C LYS A 576 10.29 -9.81 -30.92
N ILE A 577 8.97 -9.64 -30.79
CA ILE A 577 8.02 -9.79 -31.90
C ILE A 577 8.13 -8.57 -32.82
N ASN A 578 8.35 -8.77 -34.12
CA ASN A 578 8.34 -7.69 -35.10
C ASN A 578 6.93 -7.07 -35.21
N GLY A 579 6.79 -5.82 -34.76
CA GLY A 579 5.52 -5.09 -34.71
C GLY A 579 5.16 -4.33 -35.98
N LYS A 580 6.04 -4.30 -37.01
CA LYS A 580 5.91 -3.41 -38.18
C LYS A 580 4.60 -3.61 -38.95
N ALA A 581 4.19 -4.85 -39.19
CA ALA A 581 2.95 -5.14 -39.93
C ALA A 581 1.69 -4.65 -39.20
N ILE A 582 1.67 -4.78 -37.86
CA ILE A 582 0.57 -4.31 -37.02
C ILE A 582 0.53 -2.79 -37.00
N GLU A 583 1.70 -2.15 -36.85
CA GLU A 583 1.85 -0.70 -36.89
C GLU A 583 1.33 -0.12 -38.21
N GLU A 584 1.68 -0.72 -39.35
CA GLU A 584 1.21 -0.31 -40.67
C GLU A 584 -0.31 -0.40 -40.82
N LYS A 585 -0.95 -1.45 -40.27
CA LYS A 585 -2.42 -1.55 -40.27
C LYS A 585 -3.07 -0.44 -39.44
N ILE A 586 -2.52 -0.13 -38.26
CA ILE A 586 -3.01 0.96 -37.42
C ILE A 586 -2.86 2.30 -38.16
N LYS A 587 -1.70 2.54 -38.76
CA LYS A 587 -1.38 3.75 -39.53
C LYS A 587 -2.33 3.94 -40.71
N ARG A 588 -2.57 2.88 -41.50
CA ARG A 588 -3.52 2.90 -42.62
C ARG A 588 -4.94 3.25 -42.16
N GLN A 589 -5.41 2.64 -41.07
CA GLN A 589 -6.74 2.93 -40.54
C GLN A 589 -6.89 4.38 -40.09
N ILE A 590 -5.89 4.92 -39.37
CA ILE A 590 -5.89 6.33 -38.95
C ILE A 590 -5.91 7.25 -40.18
N ASN A 591 -5.04 7.01 -41.17
CA ASN A 591 -4.97 7.80 -42.39
C ASN A 591 -6.26 7.77 -43.21
N LYS A 592 -6.94 6.63 -43.25
CA LYS A 592 -8.25 6.47 -43.90
C LYS A 592 -9.32 7.32 -43.22
N GLN A 593 -9.43 7.24 -41.89
CA GLN A 593 -10.42 8.02 -41.14
C GLN A 593 -10.17 9.53 -41.25
N ILE A 594 -8.91 9.96 -41.33
CA ILE A 594 -8.55 11.36 -41.56
C ILE A 594 -9.07 11.83 -42.94
N ASP A 595 -8.87 11.04 -44.00
CA ASP A 595 -9.36 11.38 -45.33
C ASP A 595 -10.89 11.46 -45.37
N GLU A 596 -11.57 10.48 -44.79
CA GLU A 596 -13.03 10.47 -44.70
C GLU A 596 -13.57 11.75 -44.05
N ILE A 597 -12.89 12.24 -43.00
CA ILE A 597 -13.27 13.47 -42.30
C ILE A 597 -12.97 14.71 -43.14
N ILE A 598 -11.80 14.78 -43.80
CA ILE A 598 -11.39 15.91 -44.63
C ILE A 598 -12.30 16.03 -45.86
N ASN A 599 -12.60 14.90 -46.51
CA ASN A 599 -13.41 14.82 -47.73
C ASN A 599 -14.91 14.86 -47.47
N ARG A 600 -15.34 14.96 -46.20
CA ARG A 600 -16.74 15.01 -45.78
C ARG A 600 -17.56 13.81 -46.25
N ASP A 601 -16.97 12.61 -46.23
CA ASP A 601 -17.66 11.40 -46.67
C ASP A 601 -18.91 11.15 -45.80
N GLU A 602 -20.09 11.31 -46.38
CA GLU A 602 -21.37 11.12 -45.71
C GLU A 602 -21.60 9.69 -45.21
N LYS A 603 -20.87 8.72 -45.77
CA LYS A 603 -20.90 7.31 -45.33
C LYS A 603 -20.09 7.09 -44.05
N ALA A 604 -19.12 7.97 -43.76
CA ALA A 604 -18.32 7.87 -42.54
C ALA A 604 -19.19 8.10 -41.30
N LYS A 605 -19.09 7.20 -40.31
CA LYS A 605 -19.95 7.21 -39.10
C LYS A 605 -19.91 8.54 -38.36
N ILE A 606 -18.73 9.17 -38.29
CA ILE A 606 -18.53 10.43 -37.58
C ILE A 606 -19.24 11.59 -38.29
N ILE A 607 -19.16 11.66 -39.63
CA ILE A 607 -19.80 12.70 -40.43
C ILE A 607 -21.32 12.50 -40.44
N LYS A 608 -21.81 11.27 -40.64
CA LYS A 608 -23.23 10.92 -40.57
C LYS A 608 -23.89 11.36 -39.26
N ASN A 609 -23.17 11.27 -38.13
CA ASN A 609 -23.68 11.73 -36.84
C ASN A 609 -23.69 13.25 -36.71
N HIS A 610 -22.80 13.95 -37.41
CA HIS A 610 -22.73 15.41 -37.42
C HIS A 610 -23.80 16.06 -38.30
N SER A 611 -24.16 15.42 -39.42
CA SER A 611 -25.17 15.88 -40.39
C SER A 611 -26.63 15.66 -39.94
N LYS A 612 -26.91 14.67 -39.08
CA LYS A 612 -28.24 14.44 -38.48
C LYS A 612 -28.80 15.56 -37.59
N LYS A 613 -28.04 16.62 -37.31
CA LYS A 613 -28.41 17.67 -36.36
C LYS A 613 -28.45 19.02 -37.05
N GLU A 614 -29.65 19.53 -37.28
CA GLU A 614 -29.86 20.88 -37.82
C GLU A 614 -29.27 21.95 -36.91
N VAL A 615 -28.86 23.07 -37.52
CA VAL A 615 -28.41 24.25 -36.80
C VAL A 615 -29.65 24.93 -36.20
N THR A 616 -29.87 24.68 -34.91
CA THR A 616 -30.90 25.36 -34.11
C THR A 616 -30.23 26.18 -33.01
N ASP A 617 -30.87 27.27 -32.59
CA ASP A 617 -30.32 28.17 -31.54
C ASP A 617 -29.96 27.39 -30.26
N PHE A 618 -30.89 26.61 -29.69
CA PHE A 618 -30.66 25.72 -28.55
C PHE A 618 -31.64 24.53 -28.54
N ASN A 619 -31.15 23.34 -28.17
CA ASN A 619 -31.98 22.16 -27.95
C ASN A 619 -32.69 22.24 -26.58
N ILE A 620 -33.87 22.86 -26.56
CA ILE A 620 -34.70 23.03 -25.35
C ILE A 620 -35.23 21.70 -24.81
N GLU A 621 -35.53 20.72 -25.67
CA GLU A 621 -36.03 19.41 -25.22
C GLU A 621 -34.99 18.66 -24.40
N LYS A 622 -33.74 18.64 -24.89
CA LYS A 622 -32.61 18.10 -24.14
C LYS A 622 -32.42 18.83 -22.80
N LEU A 623 -32.64 20.14 -22.76
CA LEU A 623 -32.52 20.93 -21.54
C LEU A 623 -33.62 20.57 -20.52
N ILE A 624 -34.87 20.39 -20.98
CA ILE A 624 -35.98 19.89 -20.16
C ILE A 624 -35.65 18.51 -19.59
N ASP A 625 -35.16 17.59 -20.42
CA ASP A 625 -34.80 16.24 -19.99
C ASP A 625 -33.67 16.26 -18.95
N ASP A 626 -32.65 17.08 -19.16
CA ASP A 626 -31.54 17.20 -18.22
C ASP A 626 -31.98 17.90 -16.91
N VAL A 627 -32.94 18.82 -16.93
CA VAL A 627 -33.57 19.38 -15.71
C VAL A 627 -34.41 18.34 -14.97
N LYS A 628 -35.19 17.52 -15.68
CA LYS A 628 -35.95 16.42 -15.08
C LYS A 628 -35.04 15.42 -14.37
N LYS A 629 -33.90 15.09 -14.98
CA LYS A 629 -32.86 14.25 -14.34
C LYS A 629 -32.31 14.89 -13.07
N GLU A 630 -32.06 16.20 -13.05
CA GLU A 630 -31.59 16.90 -11.84
C GLU A 630 -32.61 16.85 -10.68
N ILE A 631 -33.91 16.93 -10.99
CA ILE A 631 -34.99 16.74 -10.01
C ILE A 631 -34.97 15.29 -9.50
N GLU A 632 -34.88 14.31 -10.40
CA GLU A 632 -34.82 12.88 -10.04
C GLU A 632 -33.62 12.57 -9.13
N ILE A 633 -32.43 13.08 -9.47
CA ILE A 633 -31.22 12.98 -8.64
C ILE A 633 -31.48 13.55 -7.25
N THR A 634 -32.09 14.74 -7.16
CA THR A 634 -32.40 15.38 -5.86
C THR A 634 -33.36 14.52 -5.04
N CYS A 635 -34.44 14.02 -5.64
CA CYS A 635 -35.40 13.14 -4.98
C CYS A 635 -34.76 11.84 -4.49
N ASN A 636 -33.87 11.25 -5.30
CA ASN A 636 -33.13 10.05 -4.92
C ASN A 636 -32.20 10.30 -3.72
N LEU A 637 -31.56 11.48 -3.65
CA LEU A 637 -30.73 11.87 -2.51
C LEU A 637 -31.57 12.09 -1.24
N GLU A 638 -32.72 12.77 -1.34
CA GLU A 638 -33.68 12.93 -0.23
C GLU A 638 -34.13 11.56 0.30
N LYS A 639 -34.53 10.66 -0.59
CA LYS A 639 -34.98 9.30 -0.23
C LYS A 639 -33.90 8.52 0.50
N LYS A 640 -32.66 8.51 -0.02
CA LYS A 640 -31.51 7.85 0.63
C LYS A 640 -31.25 8.41 2.03
N LEU A 641 -31.42 9.72 2.22
CA LEU A 641 -31.23 10.35 3.53
C LEU A 641 -32.33 9.93 4.52
N THR A 642 -33.60 9.95 4.10
CA THR A 642 -34.72 9.49 4.93
C THR A 642 -34.59 8.01 5.32
N GLU A 643 -34.15 7.15 4.39
CA GLU A 643 -33.86 5.74 4.70
C GLU A 643 -32.79 5.60 5.79
N LYS A 644 -31.73 6.41 5.72
CA LYS A 644 -30.63 6.47 6.71
C LYS A 644 -31.12 6.93 8.08
N GLU A 645 -31.96 7.97 8.13
CA GLU A 645 -32.59 8.45 9.37
C GLU A 645 -33.50 7.41 10.00
N ASN A 646 -34.34 6.75 9.19
CA ASN A 646 -35.28 5.73 9.66
C ASN A 646 -34.53 4.54 10.26
N LYS A 647 -33.45 4.07 9.60
CA LYS A 647 -32.57 3.03 10.14
C LYS A 647 -31.93 3.44 11.47
N TYR A 648 -31.45 4.68 11.58
CA TYR A 648 -30.89 5.22 12.82
C TYR A 648 -31.93 5.27 13.95
N LYS A 649 -33.10 5.86 13.71
CA LYS A 649 -34.20 5.95 14.70
C LYS A 649 -34.67 4.56 15.12
N ALA A 650 -34.82 3.63 14.19
CA ALA A 650 -35.17 2.24 14.46
C ALA A 650 -34.14 1.56 15.37
N TYR A 651 -32.85 1.73 15.08
CA TYR A 651 -31.78 1.17 15.91
C TYR A 651 -31.75 1.77 17.31
N GLN A 652 -31.91 3.08 17.45
CA GLN A 652 -31.91 3.73 18.77
C GLN A 652 -33.06 3.26 19.67
N LYS A 653 -34.25 2.97 19.11
CA LYS A 653 -35.39 2.43 19.87
C LYS A 653 -35.15 1.04 20.47
N ILE A 654 -34.27 0.24 19.86
CA ILE A 654 -34.02 -1.16 20.23
C ILE A 654 -32.62 -1.36 20.84
N LYS A 655 -31.80 -0.31 20.93
CA LYS A 655 -30.43 -0.35 21.41
C LYS A 655 -30.42 -0.71 22.91
N GLY A 656 -30.28 -2.00 23.21
CA GLY A 656 -30.35 -2.56 24.57
C GLY A 656 -31.22 -3.81 24.70
N SER A 657 -32.07 -4.11 23.71
CA SER A 657 -32.89 -5.32 23.67
C SER A 657 -32.07 -6.55 23.26
N ARG A 658 -32.36 -7.72 23.83
CA ARG A 658 -31.63 -8.99 23.56
C ARG A 658 -31.80 -9.52 22.11
N ASN A 659 -32.75 -9.01 21.33
CA ASN A 659 -33.10 -9.48 19.98
C ASN A 659 -32.95 -8.37 18.91
N VAL A 660 -31.76 -7.84 18.68
CA VAL A 660 -31.51 -6.91 17.56
C VAL A 660 -31.23 -7.72 16.28
N LYS A 661 -32.26 -7.96 15.46
CA LYS A 661 -32.13 -8.52 14.09
C LYS A 661 -31.88 -7.45 13.01
N THR A 662 -32.06 -6.17 13.33
CA THR A 662 -31.94 -5.04 12.41
C THR A 662 -30.50 -4.53 12.29
N GLU A 663 -30.21 -3.88 11.16
CA GLU A 663 -28.91 -3.32 10.82
C GLU A 663 -28.45 -2.27 11.86
N LYS A 664 -27.24 -2.44 12.41
CA LYS A 664 -26.71 -1.56 13.47
C LYS A 664 -26.28 -0.21 12.89
N ARG A 665 -27.05 0.85 13.13
CA ARG A 665 -26.76 2.19 12.65
C ARG A 665 -26.68 3.21 13.79
N ASN A 666 -25.45 3.56 14.17
CA ASN A 666 -25.17 4.42 15.33
C ASN A 666 -25.26 5.92 15.04
N HIS A 667 -25.23 6.31 13.77
CA HIS A 667 -25.27 7.71 13.33
C HIS A 667 -26.15 7.83 12.08
N VAL A 668 -26.76 8.99 11.87
CA VAL A 668 -27.48 9.31 10.62
C VAL A 668 -26.50 9.46 9.44
N LEU A 669 -25.34 10.06 9.67
CA LEU A 669 -24.26 10.13 8.68
C LEU A 669 -22.96 9.69 9.33
N TYR A 670 -22.31 8.68 8.76
CA TYR A 670 -20.94 8.31 9.11
C TYR A 670 -19.94 9.28 8.47
N ASN A 671 -18.71 9.35 8.98
CA ASN A 671 -17.68 10.27 8.47
C ASN A 671 -17.38 10.07 6.97
N SER A 672 -17.36 8.82 6.49
CA SER A 672 -17.20 8.52 5.06
C SER A 672 -18.33 9.13 4.22
N GLU A 673 -19.57 9.01 4.70
CA GLU A 673 -20.76 9.56 4.04
C GLU A 673 -20.75 11.09 4.09
N LYS A 674 -20.29 11.71 5.20
CA LYS A 674 -20.10 13.16 5.28
C LYS A 674 -19.12 13.65 4.20
N GLY A 675 -18.00 12.94 4.01
CA GLY A 675 -17.01 13.27 2.97
C GLY A 675 -17.56 13.16 1.54
N GLU A 676 -18.31 12.09 1.23
CA GLU A 676 -18.98 11.92 -0.07
C GLU A 676 -19.99 13.04 -0.34
N ILE A 677 -20.86 13.33 0.64
CA ILE A 677 -21.87 14.38 0.54
C ILE A 677 -21.21 15.75 0.41
N ALA A 678 -20.18 16.06 1.20
CA ALA A 678 -19.45 17.32 1.13
C ALA A 678 -18.77 17.52 -0.24
N THR A 679 -18.22 16.45 -0.82
CA THR A 679 -17.63 16.48 -2.17
C THR A 679 -18.68 16.77 -3.23
N TRP A 680 -19.83 16.09 -3.17
CA TRP A 680 -20.95 16.36 -4.08
C TRP A 680 -21.47 17.79 -3.91
N LEU A 681 -21.69 18.22 -2.67
CA LEU A 681 -22.26 19.51 -2.31
C LEU A 681 -21.36 20.68 -2.74
N ALA A 682 -20.05 20.56 -2.52
CA ALA A 682 -19.09 21.56 -2.97
C ALA A 682 -19.10 21.72 -4.50
N ASN A 683 -19.11 20.59 -5.22
CA ASN A 683 -19.16 20.59 -6.68
C ASN A 683 -20.49 21.16 -7.19
N ASP A 684 -21.60 20.83 -6.56
CA ASP A 684 -22.93 21.33 -6.93
C ASP A 684 -23.04 22.84 -6.68
N ILE A 685 -22.64 23.33 -5.50
CA ILE A 685 -22.59 24.77 -5.16
C ILE A 685 -21.75 25.54 -6.18
N LYS A 686 -20.57 25.04 -6.54
CA LYS A 686 -19.67 25.65 -7.53
C LYS A 686 -20.32 25.80 -8.91
N ARG A 687 -21.33 25.00 -9.25
CA ARG A 687 -22.07 25.16 -10.52
C ARG A 687 -22.78 26.52 -10.55
N PHE A 688 -23.33 26.94 -9.41
CA PHE A 688 -24.14 28.15 -9.25
C PHE A 688 -23.32 29.42 -9.01
N PHE A 689 -21.98 29.35 -8.87
CA PHE A 689 -21.16 30.55 -8.73
C PHE A 689 -21.34 31.52 -9.91
N PRO A 690 -21.49 32.84 -9.66
CA PRO A 690 -21.49 33.84 -10.70
C PRO A 690 -20.13 33.83 -11.41
N LYS A 691 -20.12 34.26 -12.68
CA LYS A 691 -18.95 34.12 -13.56
C LYS A 691 -17.68 34.73 -12.96
N GLU A 692 -17.77 35.95 -12.43
CA GLU A 692 -16.65 36.68 -11.84
C GLU A 692 -16.04 35.95 -10.63
N PHE A 693 -16.88 35.51 -9.69
CA PHE A 693 -16.43 34.72 -8.53
C PHE A 693 -15.86 33.36 -8.95
N LYS A 694 -16.47 32.72 -9.95
CA LYS A 694 -16.03 31.40 -10.44
C LYS A 694 -14.67 31.45 -11.13
N GLU A 695 -14.33 32.56 -11.78
CA GLU A 695 -13.02 32.77 -12.42
C GLU A 695 -11.90 33.01 -11.40
N SER A 696 -12.22 33.67 -10.27
CA SER A 696 -11.29 33.83 -9.15
C SER A 696 -11.17 32.56 -8.30
N TRP A 697 -12.19 31.68 -8.27
CA TRP A 697 -12.19 30.44 -7.50
C TRP A 697 -11.13 29.43 -7.95
N LYS A 698 -10.20 29.09 -7.04
CA LYS A 698 -9.06 28.19 -7.33
C LYS A 698 -9.25 26.80 -6.73
N GLY A 699 -8.47 25.84 -7.23
CA GLY A 699 -8.54 24.44 -6.79
C GLY A 699 -8.28 24.24 -5.30
N TYR A 700 -7.28 24.93 -4.75
CA TYR A 700 -6.95 24.84 -3.32
C TYR A 700 -8.10 25.35 -2.43
N GLN A 701 -8.79 26.43 -2.82
CA GLN A 701 -9.98 26.93 -2.11
C GLN A 701 -11.12 25.91 -2.19
N HIS A 702 -11.25 25.21 -3.32
CA HIS A 702 -12.26 24.17 -3.48
C HIS A 702 -12.01 22.95 -2.59
N ASN A 703 -10.76 22.51 -2.46
CA ASN A 703 -10.39 21.41 -1.56
C ASN A 703 -10.65 21.78 -0.10
N GLU A 704 -10.27 22.99 0.31
CA GLU A 704 -10.59 23.52 1.64
C GLU A 704 -12.10 23.60 1.86
N PHE A 705 -12.87 24.06 0.87
CA PHE A 705 -14.33 24.12 0.96
C PHE A 705 -14.96 22.73 1.13
N GLN A 706 -14.51 21.74 0.37
CA GLN A 706 -14.96 20.35 0.49
C GLN A 706 -14.67 19.79 1.89
N LEU A 707 -13.45 19.99 2.39
CA LEU A 707 -13.05 19.43 3.68
C LEU A 707 -13.74 20.14 4.84
N ASN A 708 -13.81 21.47 4.82
CA ASN A 708 -14.52 22.23 5.85
C ASN A 708 -16.03 21.93 5.85
N LEU A 709 -16.63 21.58 4.71
CA LEU A 709 -18.00 21.06 4.66
C LEU A 709 -18.11 19.67 5.31
N ALA A 710 -17.15 18.77 5.10
CA ALA A 710 -17.15 17.46 5.76
C ALA A 710 -17.06 17.59 7.29
N TYR A 711 -16.34 18.61 7.78
CA TYR A 711 -16.21 18.98 9.18
C TYR A 711 -17.10 20.18 9.58
N TYR A 712 -18.22 20.39 8.89
CA TYR A 712 -19.06 21.59 9.04
C TYR A 712 -19.43 21.90 10.50
N ASP A 713 -19.72 20.86 11.29
CA ASP A 713 -20.10 20.97 12.71
C ASP A 713 -19.05 21.74 13.55
N THR A 714 -17.76 21.70 13.18
CA THR A 714 -16.66 22.44 13.84
C THR A 714 -16.00 23.49 12.96
N GLN A 715 -16.26 23.49 11.65
CA GLN A 715 -15.60 24.36 10.65
C GLN A 715 -16.56 25.30 9.90
N LYS A 716 -17.82 25.46 10.34
CA LYS A 716 -18.82 26.33 9.72
C LYS A 716 -18.29 27.73 9.40
N GLN A 717 -17.60 28.38 10.33
CA GLN A 717 -17.01 29.71 10.11
C GLN A 717 -16.01 29.70 8.96
N SER A 718 -15.15 28.68 8.86
CA SER A 718 -14.20 28.51 7.76
C SER A 718 -14.91 28.35 6.40
N VAL A 719 -16.06 27.66 6.37
CA VAL A 719 -16.91 27.53 5.17
C VAL A 719 -17.48 28.88 4.75
N GLU A 720 -17.96 29.69 5.69
CA GLU A 720 -18.47 31.04 5.42
C GLU A 720 -17.36 31.98 4.93
N LEU A 721 -16.19 31.97 5.59
CA LEU A 721 -15.04 32.79 5.21
C LEU A 721 -14.57 32.50 3.77
N LEU A 722 -14.64 31.24 3.33
CA LEU A 722 -14.30 30.84 1.96
C LEU A 722 -15.24 31.43 0.92
N LEU A 723 -16.48 31.73 1.28
CA LEU A 723 -17.48 32.33 0.38
C LEU A 723 -17.58 33.86 0.54
N ILE A 724 -16.65 34.51 1.24
CA ILE A 724 -16.60 35.98 1.32
C ILE A 724 -16.53 36.59 -0.08
N GLY A 725 -17.35 37.62 -0.31
CA GLY A 725 -17.49 38.27 -1.61
C GLY A 725 -18.57 37.66 -2.52
N LEU A 726 -19.16 36.52 -2.12
CA LEU A 726 -20.35 35.96 -2.76
C LEU A 726 -21.59 36.38 -1.98
N ASN A 727 -22.58 37.02 -2.63
CA ASN A 727 -23.87 37.26 -1.99
C ASN A 727 -24.73 35.99 -2.12
N TYR A 728 -24.37 34.97 -1.35
CA TYR A 728 -24.98 33.65 -1.45
C TYR A 728 -26.50 33.68 -1.21
N GLN A 729 -27.03 34.62 -0.41
CA GLN A 729 -28.48 34.75 -0.19
C GLN A 729 -29.25 35.08 -1.49
N LYS A 730 -28.64 35.89 -2.37
CA LYS A 730 -29.22 36.28 -3.66
C LYS A 730 -28.83 35.32 -4.79
N GLU A 731 -27.57 34.90 -4.80
CA GLU A 731 -26.96 34.20 -5.95
C GLU A 731 -27.11 32.68 -5.85
N ILE A 732 -27.12 32.12 -4.64
CA ILE A 732 -27.26 30.68 -4.38
C ILE A 732 -28.24 30.48 -3.21
N PRO A 733 -29.54 30.75 -3.41
CA PRO A 733 -30.53 30.79 -2.33
C PRO A 733 -30.70 29.46 -1.58
N MET A 734 -30.11 28.37 -2.11
CA MET A 734 -30.05 27.04 -1.50
C MET A 734 -29.09 26.97 -0.31
N ILE A 735 -28.09 27.85 -0.22
CA ILE A 735 -27.16 27.92 0.91
C ILE A 735 -27.84 28.57 2.10
N TYR A 736 -27.84 27.90 3.25
CA TYR A 736 -28.49 28.40 4.47
C TYR A 736 -27.67 28.11 5.73
N PHE A 737 -26.70 28.97 6.01
CA PHE A 737 -25.78 28.82 7.13
C PHE A 737 -26.40 28.97 8.53
N SER A 738 -27.68 29.31 8.67
CA SER A 738 -28.31 29.35 10.00
C SER A 738 -28.38 27.96 10.66
N LYS A 739 -28.22 26.88 9.88
CA LYS A 739 -28.16 25.50 10.39
C LYS A 739 -26.81 25.22 11.06
N ILE A 740 -26.87 24.61 12.24
CA ILE A 740 -25.69 24.34 13.08
C ILE A 740 -25.04 23.02 12.68
N SER A 741 -25.85 21.98 12.40
CA SER A 741 -25.34 20.67 12.02
C SER A 741 -25.24 20.50 10.49
N PHE A 742 -24.28 19.69 10.05
CA PHE A 742 -24.09 19.34 8.64
C PHE A 742 -25.34 18.68 8.04
N LEU A 743 -26.01 17.83 8.83
CA LEU A 743 -27.22 17.13 8.41
C LEU A 743 -28.34 18.11 8.06
N GLU A 744 -28.65 19.03 8.98
CA GLU A 744 -29.69 20.05 8.76
C GLU A 744 -29.34 20.97 7.59
N PHE A 745 -28.07 21.34 7.45
CA PHE A 745 -27.60 22.14 6.32
C PHE A 745 -27.85 21.42 4.99
N TYR A 746 -27.52 20.14 4.91
CA TYR A 746 -27.71 19.34 3.70
C TYR A 746 -29.19 19.11 3.37
N GLU A 747 -30.03 18.81 4.37
CA GLU A 747 -31.49 18.67 4.18
C GLU A 747 -32.12 19.94 3.63
N GLU A 748 -31.78 21.09 4.20
CA GLU A 748 -32.30 22.38 3.77
C GLU A 748 -31.82 22.70 2.35
N TYR A 749 -30.56 22.39 2.02
CA TYR A 749 -30.02 22.55 0.67
C TYR A 749 -30.80 21.72 -0.35
N LEU A 750 -31.06 20.44 -0.08
CA LEU A 750 -31.80 19.56 -0.99
C LEU A 750 -33.24 20.04 -1.23
N LYS A 751 -33.95 20.46 -0.17
CA LYS A 751 -35.32 21.01 -0.28
C LYS A 751 -35.35 22.23 -1.19
N LYS A 752 -34.42 23.17 -0.98
CA LYS A 752 -34.32 24.39 -1.80
C LYS A 752 -33.85 24.09 -3.22
N ARG A 753 -32.96 23.12 -3.42
CA ARG A 753 -32.50 22.64 -4.73
C ARG A 753 -33.64 22.10 -5.57
N LYS A 754 -34.46 21.23 -4.98
CA LYS A 754 -35.64 20.65 -5.64
C LYS A 754 -36.60 21.74 -6.08
N LYS A 755 -36.92 22.67 -5.17
CA LYS A 755 -37.79 23.83 -5.48
C LYS A 755 -37.24 24.67 -6.64
N TYR A 756 -35.93 24.93 -6.66
CA TYR A 756 -35.28 25.67 -7.74
C TYR A 756 -35.46 24.99 -9.10
N PHE A 757 -35.14 23.69 -9.23
CA PHE A 757 -35.26 22.98 -10.50
C PHE A 757 -36.69 22.74 -10.93
N THR A 758 -37.63 22.52 -10.00
CA THR A 758 -39.06 22.43 -10.35
C THR A 758 -39.59 23.75 -10.93
N ASN A 759 -39.20 24.89 -10.35
CA ASN A 759 -39.56 26.19 -10.90
C ASN A 759 -38.93 26.41 -12.28
N LEU A 760 -37.65 26.02 -12.46
CA LEU A 760 -36.96 26.13 -13.75
C LEU A 760 -37.60 25.24 -14.82
N LEU A 761 -38.04 24.03 -14.45
CA LEU A 761 -38.77 23.12 -15.33
C LEU A 761 -40.10 23.74 -15.78
N ALA A 762 -40.86 24.30 -14.83
CA ALA A 762 -42.11 24.98 -15.14
C ALA A 762 -41.89 26.15 -16.13
N ASP A 763 -40.88 26.99 -15.90
CA ASP A 763 -40.53 28.09 -16.80
C ASP A 763 -40.14 27.59 -18.21
N LEU A 764 -39.40 26.49 -18.31
CA LEU A 764 -39.02 25.86 -19.59
C LEU A 764 -40.21 25.24 -20.33
N GLU A 765 -41.13 24.61 -19.61
CA GLU A 765 -42.35 24.03 -20.19
C GLU A 765 -43.30 25.11 -20.69
N LYS A 766 -43.42 26.24 -19.98
CA LYS A 766 -44.15 27.43 -20.45
C LYS A 766 -43.54 27.99 -21.73
N HIS A 767 -42.21 28.13 -21.78
CA HIS A 767 -41.51 28.58 -22.99
C HIS A 767 -41.77 27.63 -24.17
N LYS A 768 -41.73 26.30 -23.94
CA LYS A 768 -42.03 25.30 -24.97
C LYS A 768 -43.46 25.41 -25.49
N LYS A 769 -44.43 25.78 -24.66
CA LYS A 769 -45.84 25.98 -25.01
C LYS A 769 -46.14 27.33 -25.69
N GLY A 770 -45.16 28.21 -25.81
CA GLY A 770 -45.34 29.55 -26.39
C GLY A 770 -45.96 30.58 -25.44
N GLU A 771 -46.00 30.30 -24.13
CA GLU A 771 -46.49 31.24 -23.13
C GLU A 771 -45.53 32.44 -22.94
N PRO A 772 -46.04 33.63 -22.58
CA PRO A 772 -45.22 34.84 -22.44
C PRO A 772 -44.22 34.69 -21.29
N ILE A 773 -42.94 34.51 -21.62
CA ILE A 773 -41.82 34.47 -20.69
C ILE A 773 -40.58 35.14 -21.30
N ASN A 774 -39.79 35.84 -20.49
CA ASN A 774 -38.55 36.44 -20.95
C ASN A 774 -37.51 35.33 -21.22
N LYS A 775 -37.36 34.98 -22.51
CA LYS A 775 -36.46 33.93 -23.01
C LYS A 775 -35.01 34.14 -22.57
N ASP A 776 -34.50 35.36 -22.66
CA ASP A 776 -33.10 35.66 -22.33
C ASP A 776 -32.82 35.46 -20.84
N LYS A 777 -33.74 35.89 -19.98
CA LYS A 777 -33.65 35.67 -18.52
C LYS A 777 -33.72 34.19 -18.17
N LEU A 778 -34.58 33.42 -18.83
CA LEU A 778 -34.71 31.97 -18.63
C LEU A 778 -33.44 31.23 -19.07
N LEU A 779 -32.92 31.51 -20.27
CA LEU A 779 -31.70 30.90 -20.79
C LEU A 779 -30.48 31.29 -19.95
N THR A 780 -30.43 32.52 -19.46
CA THR A 780 -29.37 32.95 -18.53
C THR A 780 -29.39 32.10 -17.26
N LYS A 781 -30.55 31.91 -16.62
CA LYS A 781 -30.68 31.03 -15.45
C LYS A 781 -30.24 29.59 -15.75
N CYS A 782 -30.65 29.04 -16.89
CA CYS A 782 -30.27 27.68 -17.29
C CYS A 782 -28.76 27.55 -17.48
N PHE A 783 -28.14 28.49 -18.19
CA PHE A 783 -26.72 28.41 -18.54
C PHE A 783 -25.76 28.83 -17.43
N THR A 784 -26.28 29.33 -16.30
CA THR A 784 -25.53 29.36 -15.04
C THR A 784 -25.14 27.94 -14.61
N VAL A 785 -26.07 26.99 -14.73
CA VAL A 785 -25.90 25.61 -14.21
C VAL A 785 -25.46 24.64 -15.30
N PHE A 786 -26.00 24.80 -16.50
CA PHE A 786 -25.78 23.91 -17.64
C PHE A 786 -24.82 24.54 -18.65
N LYS A 787 -23.88 23.75 -19.19
CA LYS A 787 -22.92 24.28 -20.18
C LYS A 787 -23.63 24.54 -21.51
N LYS A 788 -23.77 25.82 -21.90
CA LYS A 788 -24.37 26.27 -23.17
C LYS A 788 -23.98 25.41 -24.40
N LYS A 789 -22.69 25.09 -24.54
CA LYS A 789 -22.13 24.26 -25.63
C LYS A 789 -22.73 22.85 -25.76
N ASN A 790 -23.35 22.31 -24.72
CA ASN A 790 -23.98 20.98 -24.76
C ASN A 790 -25.35 21.00 -25.44
N TYR A 791 -25.95 22.19 -25.60
CA TYR A 791 -27.30 22.40 -26.13
C TYR A 791 -27.27 23.18 -27.45
N GLN A 792 -26.13 23.74 -27.83
CA GLN A 792 -25.94 24.46 -29.09
C GLN A 792 -25.36 23.53 -30.16
N ASN A 793 -26.03 23.46 -31.32
CA ASN A 793 -25.51 22.73 -32.48
C ASN A 793 -24.61 23.66 -33.30
N LYS A 794 -23.37 23.24 -33.55
CA LYS A 794 -22.43 23.95 -34.45
C LYS A 794 -22.64 23.54 -35.92
N ALA A 795 -22.24 24.42 -36.84
CA ALA A 795 -22.15 24.12 -38.26
C ALA A 795 -21.18 22.93 -38.52
N LEU A 796 -21.40 22.22 -39.63
CA LEU A 796 -20.62 21.02 -39.98
C LEU A 796 -19.12 21.32 -40.08
N ASP A 797 -18.75 22.46 -40.66
CA ASP A 797 -17.35 22.87 -40.83
C ASP A 797 -16.61 23.08 -39.51
N GLU A 798 -17.28 23.68 -38.52
CA GLU A 798 -16.69 23.80 -37.18
C GLU A 798 -16.52 22.44 -36.50
N LYS A 799 -17.49 21.53 -36.67
CA LYS A 799 -17.42 20.16 -36.12
C LYS A 799 -16.28 19.36 -36.73
N ILE A 800 -16.03 19.51 -38.03
CA ILE A 800 -14.90 18.87 -38.73
C ILE A 800 -13.57 19.42 -38.19
N LYS A 801 -13.43 20.75 -38.11
CA LYS A 801 -12.22 21.39 -37.57
C LYS A 801 -11.92 20.94 -36.13
N THR A 802 -12.93 20.90 -35.25
CA THR A 802 -12.73 20.45 -33.85
C THR A 802 -12.40 18.97 -33.73
N THR A 803 -12.95 18.14 -34.62
CA THR A 803 -12.67 16.70 -34.68
C THR A 803 -11.23 16.44 -35.11
N LEU A 804 -10.74 17.10 -36.16
CA LEU A 804 -9.36 16.97 -36.64
C LEU A 804 -8.32 17.59 -35.68
N ALA A 805 -8.74 18.57 -34.87
CA ALA A 805 -7.91 19.11 -33.79
C ALA A 805 -7.79 18.19 -32.57
N SER A 806 -8.64 17.16 -32.46
CA SER A 806 -8.66 16.19 -31.35
C SER A 806 -8.06 14.84 -31.78
N PRO A 807 -7.62 13.98 -30.83
CA PRO A 807 -7.18 12.63 -31.19
C PRO A 807 -8.29 11.82 -31.86
N ILE A 808 -7.96 11.11 -32.93
CA ILE A 808 -8.91 10.28 -33.70
C ILE A 808 -9.33 9.06 -32.86
N PHE A 809 -10.62 8.73 -32.86
CA PHE A 809 -11.10 7.46 -32.29
C PHE A 809 -11.04 6.37 -33.35
N ILE A 810 -10.14 5.40 -33.17
CA ILE A 810 -9.99 4.29 -34.11
C ILE A 810 -11.27 3.46 -34.12
N GLU A 811 -11.76 3.13 -35.32
CA GLU A 811 -12.94 2.28 -35.45
C GLU A 811 -12.71 0.88 -34.87
N ARG A 812 -13.79 0.29 -34.33
CA ARG A 812 -13.77 -1.03 -33.70
C ARG A 812 -13.55 -2.13 -34.75
N GLY A 813 -12.72 -3.12 -34.43
CA GLY A 813 -12.49 -4.27 -35.30
C GLY A 813 -11.61 -3.97 -36.53
N PHE A 814 -10.83 -2.90 -36.53
CA PHE A 814 -10.06 -2.46 -37.72
C PHE A 814 -8.95 -3.43 -38.20
N LEU A 815 -8.49 -4.37 -37.35
CA LEU A 815 -7.42 -5.30 -37.71
C LEU A 815 -7.85 -6.47 -38.58
N ASP A 816 -9.14 -6.83 -38.50
CA ASP A 816 -9.74 -7.96 -39.21
C ASP A 816 -10.95 -7.45 -40.00
N SER A 817 -10.96 -7.70 -41.31
CA SER A 817 -12.07 -7.29 -42.17
C SER A 817 -13.36 -8.06 -41.86
N LYS A 818 -13.26 -9.25 -41.25
CA LYS A 818 -14.40 -10.07 -40.89
C LYS A 818 -14.98 -9.60 -39.54
N PRO A 819 -16.32 -9.56 -39.38
CA PRO A 819 -16.94 -9.12 -38.14
C PRO A 819 -16.97 -10.25 -37.08
N THR A 820 -17.39 -9.90 -35.86
CA THR A 820 -17.67 -10.86 -34.79
C THR A 820 -19.17 -11.19 -34.64
N VAL A 821 -20.03 -10.49 -35.38
CA VAL A 821 -21.49 -10.67 -35.40
C VAL A 821 -21.99 -10.42 -36.82
N ILE A 822 -22.82 -11.34 -37.34
CA ILE A 822 -23.51 -11.22 -38.64
C ILE A 822 -24.98 -11.53 -38.39
N ALA A 823 -25.88 -10.65 -38.85
CA ALA A 823 -27.32 -10.85 -38.68
C ALA A 823 -27.79 -12.14 -39.39
N GLY A 824 -28.60 -12.95 -38.72
CA GLY A 824 -29.16 -14.20 -39.26
C GLY A 824 -28.19 -15.40 -39.34
N LYS A 825 -26.89 -15.23 -39.09
CA LYS A 825 -25.90 -16.32 -39.16
C LYS A 825 -25.48 -16.81 -37.79
N LYS A 826 -25.49 -18.13 -37.59
CA LYS A 826 -24.96 -18.78 -36.38
C LYS A 826 -23.46 -19.01 -36.50
N PHE A 827 -22.74 -18.84 -35.39
CA PHE A 827 -21.28 -18.96 -35.34
C PHE A 827 -20.75 -20.34 -35.81
N TYR A 828 -21.32 -21.43 -35.27
CA TYR A 828 -20.79 -22.78 -35.51
C TYR A 828 -20.93 -23.26 -36.95
N GLU A 829 -21.95 -22.76 -37.67
CA GLU A 829 -22.24 -23.10 -39.06
C GLU A 829 -21.41 -22.26 -40.06
N ASN A 830 -20.95 -21.06 -39.66
CA ASN A 830 -20.34 -20.08 -40.57
C ASN A 830 -18.95 -19.61 -40.11
N LYS A 831 -18.17 -20.49 -39.46
CA LYS A 831 -16.90 -20.12 -38.77
C LYS A 831 -15.94 -19.30 -39.64
N ASN A 832 -15.85 -19.58 -40.94
CA ASN A 832 -14.91 -18.93 -41.85
C ASN A 832 -15.23 -17.45 -42.15
N GLU A 833 -16.47 -17.03 -41.87
CA GLU A 833 -16.94 -15.66 -42.09
C GLU A 833 -16.68 -14.73 -40.89
N PHE A 834 -16.27 -15.28 -39.74
CA PHE A 834 -15.98 -14.50 -38.54
C PHE A 834 -14.49 -14.20 -38.42
N ALA A 835 -14.17 -13.14 -37.68
CA ALA A 835 -12.79 -12.73 -37.39
C ALA A 835 -11.95 -13.88 -36.82
N ASP A 836 -10.71 -14.02 -37.28
CA ASP A 836 -9.88 -15.21 -36.98
C ASP A 836 -9.54 -15.28 -35.47
N TRP A 837 -9.24 -14.14 -34.85
CA TRP A 837 -9.02 -14.04 -33.40
C TRP A 837 -10.26 -14.46 -32.60
N PHE A 838 -11.45 -14.14 -33.12
CA PHE A 838 -12.71 -14.47 -32.48
C PHE A 838 -13.04 -15.96 -32.63
N VAL A 839 -12.73 -16.54 -33.79
CA VAL A 839 -12.81 -17.98 -34.02
C VAL A 839 -11.87 -18.73 -33.08
N ALA A 840 -10.62 -18.29 -32.93
CA ALA A 840 -9.65 -18.87 -32.01
C ALA A 840 -10.13 -18.81 -30.55
N PHE A 841 -10.61 -17.64 -30.11
CA PHE A 841 -11.20 -17.48 -28.77
C PHE A 841 -12.43 -18.38 -28.56
N LYS A 842 -13.34 -18.46 -29.53
CA LYS A 842 -14.56 -19.29 -29.42
C LYS A 842 -14.29 -20.79 -29.46
N LYS A 843 -13.20 -21.23 -30.11
CA LYS A 843 -12.75 -22.63 -30.11
C LYS A 843 -12.06 -23.02 -28.81
N PHE A 844 -11.60 -22.06 -28.02
CA PHE A 844 -10.95 -22.31 -26.74
C PHE A 844 -11.98 -22.72 -25.68
N CYS A 845 -11.81 -23.91 -25.11
CA CYS A 845 -12.74 -24.49 -24.13
C CYS A 845 -12.13 -24.68 -22.73
N ASP A 846 -10.82 -24.66 -22.63
CA ASP A 846 -10.05 -25.11 -21.47
C ASP A 846 -9.85 -23.97 -20.45
N TYR A 847 -10.93 -23.52 -19.82
CA TYR A 847 -10.93 -22.44 -18.82
C TYR A 847 -10.76 -22.95 -17.39
N GLN A 848 -10.39 -22.07 -16.46
CA GLN A 848 -10.41 -22.34 -15.03
C GLN A 848 -11.76 -22.88 -14.57
N LYS A 849 -11.74 -23.84 -13.64
CA LYS A 849 -12.94 -24.53 -13.12
C LYS A 849 -14.01 -23.59 -12.58
N PHE A 850 -13.62 -22.45 -11.98
CA PHE A 850 -14.57 -21.46 -11.47
C PHE A 850 -15.47 -20.81 -12.54
N TYR A 851 -15.21 -21.05 -13.83
CA TYR A 851 -16.09 -20.65 -14.92
C TYR A 851 -17.15 -21.71 -15.29
N ASP A 852 -17.04 -22.93 -14.74
CA ASP A 852 -18.01 -23.99 -14.94
C ASP A 852 -19.21 -23.77 -14.00
N ILE A 853 -20.37 -23.54 -14.58
CA ILE A 853 -21.61 -23.24 -13.84
C ILE A 853 -22.16 -24.50 -13.17
N THR A 854 -21.73 -25.70 -13.59
CA THR A 854 -22.13 -26.95 -12.92
C THR A 854 -21.43 -27.11 -11.58
N GLU A 855 -20.15 -26.75 -11.50
CA GLU A 855 -19.35 -26.80 -10.28
C GLU A 855 -19.50 -25.52 -9.44
N TYR A 856 -19.65 -24.35 -10.09
CA TYR A 856 -19.81 -23.03 -9.46
C TYR A 856 -21.11 -22.34 -9.93
N PRO A 857 -22.28 -22.76 -9.41
CA PRO A 857 -23.57 -22.24 -9.85
C PRO A 857 -23.77 -20.77 -9.46
N LEU A 858 -24.36 -19.98 -10.37
CA LEU A 858 -24.66 -18.57 -10.14
C LEU A 858 -26.01 -18.40 -9.40
N ASP A 859 -26.03 -17.58 -8.35
CA ASP A 859 -27.26 -17.17 -7.67
C ASP A 859 -27.98 -16.08 -8.46
N THR A 860 -28.99 -16.50 -9.22
CA THR A 860 -29.80 -15.62 -10.08
C THR A 860 -31.25 -15.47 -9.59
N LYS A 861 -31.63 -16.09 -8.47
CA LYS A 861 -33.05 -16.22 -8.07
C LYS A 861 -33.75 -14.89 -7.83
N GLN A 862 -33.03 -13.87 -7.36
CA GLN A 862 -33.57 -12.53 -7.04
C GLN A 862 -33.20 -11.45 -8.08
N LYS A 863 -32.66 -11.84 -9.24
CA LYS A 863 -32.12 -10.90 -10.23
C LYS A 863 -33.03 -10.79 -11.45
N THR A 864 -33.17 -9.58 -11.97
CA THR A 864 -33.89 -9.31 -13.21
C THR A 864 -33.15 -9.90 -14.41
N LYS A 865 -33.86 -10.18 -15.51
CA LYS A 865 -33.26 -10.67 -16.78
C LYS A 865 -32.15 -9.75 -17.28
N THR A 866 -32.30 -8.43 -17.11
CA THR A 866 -31.30 -7.43 -17.49
C THR A 866 -30.02 -7.54 -16.66
N GLU A 867 -30.16 -7.75 -15.34
CA GLU A 867 -29.01 -7.97 -14.45
C GLU A 867 -28.28 -9.26 -14.77
N ILE A 868 -29.02 -10.35 -15.03
CA ILE A 868 -28.46 -11.65 -15.42
C ILE A 868 -27.65 -11.50 -16.73
N ASN A 869 -28.21 -10.85 -17.75
CA ASN A 869 -27.50 -10.59 -19.00
C ASN A 869 -26.23 -9.74 -18.81
N LYS A 870 -26.28 -8.75 -17.90
CA LYS A 870 -25.11 -7.93 -17.55
C LYS A 870 -24.02 -8.76 -16.86
N ILE A 871 -24.40 -9.69 -15.98
CA ILE A 871 -23.47 -10.64 -15.35
C ILE A 871 -22.82 -11.53 -16.41
N HIS A 872 -23.59 -12.17 -17.28
CA HIS A 872 -23.05 -13.03 -18.34
C HIS A 872 -22.11 -12.27 -19.29
N THR A 873 -22.45 -11.03 -19.65
CA THR A 873 -21.59 -10.18 -20.51
C THR A 873 -20.25 -9.88 -19.84
N LYS A 874 -20.25 -9.59 -18.54
CA LYS A 874 -19.01 -9.37 -17.77
C LYS A 874 -18.19 -10.66 -17.64
N ILE A 875 -18.81 -11.80 -17.36
CA ILE A 875 -18.14 -13.12 -17.31
C ILE A 875 -17.49 -13.44 -18.66
N TYR A 876 -18.22 -13.22 -19.76
CA TYR A 876 -17.71 -13.43 -21.11
C TYR A 876 -16.53 -12.52 -21.45
N THR A 877 -16.60 -11.25 -21.03
CA THR A 877 -15.48 -10.30 -21.16
C THR A 877 -14.26 -10.81 -20.40
N GLN A 878 -14.45 -11.29 -19.17
CA GLN A 878 -13.36 -11.79 -18.37
C GLN A 878 -12.74 -13.08 -18.94
N LYS A 879 -13.54 -14.02 -19.44
CA LYS A 879 -13.04 -15.20 -20.16
C LYS A 879 -12.14 -14.81 -21.33
N LYS A 880 -12.57 -13.82 -22.11
CA LYS A 880 -11.81 -13.30 -23.25
C LYS A 880 -10.49 -12.65 -22.81
N ASN A 881 -10.50 -11.87 -21.72
CA ASN A 881 -9.30 -11.30 -21.13
C ASN A 881 -8.35 -12.40 -20.61
N ASP A 882 -8.87 -13.43 -19.94
CA ASP A 882 -8.08 -14.54 -19.41
C ASP A 882 -7.42 -15.36 -20.52
N TRP A 883 -8.14 -15.62 -21.62
CA TRP A 883 -7.58 -16.28 -22.81
C TRP A 883 -6.41 -15.49 -23.41
N ALA A 884 -6.55 -14.17 -23.57
CA ALA A 884 -5.49 -13.33 -24.11
C ALA A 884 -4.30 -13.21 -23.13
N ALA A 885 -4.56 -13.07 -21.83
CA ALA A 885 -3.52 -13.06 -20.80
C ALA A 885 -2.76 -14.38 -20.75
N TRP A 886 -3.46 -15.50 -20.92
CA TRP A 886 -2.84 -16.81 -20.99
C TRP A 886 -1.87 -16.96 -22.16
N LYS A 887 -2.27 -16.48 -23.34
CA LYS A 887 -1.40 -16.44 -24.54
C LYS A 887 -0.14 -15.59 -24.29
N MET A 888 -0.28 -14.45 -23.63
CA MET A 888 0.86 -13.61 -23.23
C MET A 888 1.78 -14.31 -22.21
N VAL A 889 1.22 -14.98 -21.20
CA VAL A 889 1.99 -15.75 -20.20
C VAL A 889 2.85 -16.82 -20.87
N HIS A 890 2.29 -17.59 -21.80
CA HIS A 890 3.04 -18.60 -22.56
C HIS A 890 4.25 -18.01 -23.29
N PHE A 891 4.08 -16.85 -23.93
CA PHE A 891 5.15 -16.18 -24.65
C PHE A 891 6.24 -15.67 -23.69
N ILE A 892 5.85 -14.93 -22.65
CA ILE A 892 6.78 -14.34 -21.68
C ILE A 892 7.57 -15.45 -20.97
N PHE A 893 6.91 -16.54 -20.58
CA PHE A 893 7.56 -17.67 -19.94
C PHE A 893 8.67 -18.27 -20.82
N LYS A 894 8.38 -18.45 -22.12
CA LYS A 894 9.36 -18.92 -23.11
C LYS A 894 10.51 -17.95 -23.29
N ASP A 895 10.26 -16.64 -23.29
CA ASP A 895 11.32 -15.62 -23.40
C ASP A 895 12.26 -15.64 -22.18
N ILE A 896 11.71 -15.63 -20.96
CA ILE A 896 12.48 -15.52 -19.72
C ILE A 896 13.28 -16.80 -19.48
N PHE A 897 12.63 -17.98 -19.54
CA PHE A 897 13.26 -19.22 -19.09
C PHE A 897 13.86 -20.06 -20.24
N LYS A 898 13.71 -19.62 -21.50
CA LYS A 898 14.14 -20.35 -22.70
C LYS A 898 13.57 -21.76 -22.84
N GLN A 899 12.54 -22.08 -22.06
CA GLN A 899 11.79 -23.33 -22.09
C GLN A 899 10.30 -23.04 -22.35
N GLY A 900 9.65 -23.89 -23.14
CA GLY A 900 8.21 -23.77 -23.36
C GLY A 900 7.42 -24.14 -22.11
N LEU A 901 6.29 -23.47 -21.88
CA LEU A 901 5.30 -23.89 -20.89
C LEU A 901 4.53 -25.12 -21.43
N GLN A 902 5.20 -26.26 -21.54
CA GLN A 902 4.59 -27.53 -22.00
C GLN A 902 3.69 -28.10 -20.90
N ASN A 903 2.52 -28.64 -21.25
CA ASN A 903 1.60 -29.32 -20.33
C ASN A 903 1.14 -28.47 -19.14
N VAL A 904 0.88 -27.18 -19.36
CA VAL A 904 0.06 -26.38 -18.44
C VAL A 904 -1.12 -25.87 -19.24
N ALA A 905 -2.32 -26.11 -18.74
CA ALA A 905 -3.56 -25.60 -19.27
C ALA A 905 -4.03 -24.36 -18.48
N LEU A 906 -4.88 -23.52 -19.09
CA LEU A 906 -5.49 -22.41 -18.35
C LEU A 906 -6.39 -22.95 -17.23
N SER A 907 -7.03 -24.11 -17.42
CA SER A 907 -7.78 -24.81 -16.38
C SER A 907 -6.96 -25.20 -15.15
N GLU A 908 -5.65 -25.41 -15.30
CA GLU A 908 -4.74 -25.84 -14.24
C GLU A 908 -4.16 -24.68 -13.41
N LEU A 909 -4.41 -23.41 -13.80
CA LEU A 909 -3.94 -22.25 -13.06
C LEU A 909 -4.70 -22.02 -11.74
N TYR A 910 -5.87 -22.63 -11.58
CA TYR A 910 -6.64 -22.57 -10.34
C TYR A 910 -6.82 -23.97 -9.76
N GLN A 911 -6.50 -24.12 -8.48
CA GLN A 911 -6.80 -25.32 -7.70
C GLN A 911 -7.30 -24.87 -6.32
N SER A 912 -8.41 -25.45 -5.87
CA SER A 912 -8.88 -25.19 -4.50
C SER A 912 -7.91 -25.80 -3.48
N ARG A 913 -8.01 -25.40 -2.20
CA ARG A 913 -7.20 -25.99 -1.13
C ARG A 913 -7.43 -27.51 -1.00
N ALA A 914 -8.68 -27.95 -1.06
CA ALA A 914 -9.04 -29.36 -0.96
C ALA A 914 -8.42 -30.19 -2.11
N GLU A 915 -8.44 -29.65 -3.33
CA GLU A 915 -7.80 -30.28 -4.48
C GLU A 915 -6.28 -30.34 -4.33
N ARG A 916 -5.64 -29.29 -3.81
CA ARG A 916 -4.19 -29.28 -3.61
C ARG A 916 -3.74 -30.31 -2.59
N ILE A 917 -4.47 -30.46 -1.48
CA ILE A 917 -4.18 -31.49 -0.47
C ILE A 917 -4.26 -32.88 -1.11
N LYS A 918 -5.35 -33.16 -1.84
CA LYS A 918 -5.54 -34.42 -2.57
C LYS A 918 -4.45 -34.67 -3.62
N ASN A 919 -4.14 -33.67 -4.44
CA ASN A 919 -3.12 -33.77 -5.49
C ASN A 919 -1.71 -33.98 -4.93
N LYS A 920 -1.43 -33.46 -3.71
CA LYS A 920 -0.16 -33.66 -2.99
C LYS A 920 -0.01 -35.12 -2.55
N GLU A 921 -1.08 -35.74 -2.07
CA GLU A 921 -1.11 -37.18 -1.76
C GLU A 921 -0.92 -38.02 -3.04
N GLU A 922 -1.52 -37.60 -4.16
CA GLU A 922 -1.42 -38.27 -5.46
C GLU A 922 -0.14 -37.91 -6.28
N LYS A 923 0.78 -37.11 -5.73
CA LYS A 923 2.02 -36.62 -6.40
C LYS A 923 1.80 -35.95 -7.78
N LYS A 924 0.64 -35.35 -8.04
CA LYS A 924 0.36 -34.65 -9.32
C LYS A 924 0.98 -33.25 -9.31
N GLN A 925 1.97 -33.00 -10.19
CA GLN A 925 2.74 -31.74 -10.26
C GLN A 925 2.20 -30.70 -11.27
N ASN A 926 0.94 -30.81 -11.72
CA ASN A 926 0.41 -29.97 -12.81
C ASN A 926 0.19 -28.49 -12.44
N PHE A 927 0.30 -28.12 -11.16
CA PHE A 927 0.07 -26.73 -10.73
C PHE A 927 1.27 -25.83 -11.07
N ILE A 928 1.02 -24.76 -11.84
CA ILE A 928 2.07 -23.86 -12.36
C ILE A 928 3.03 -23.35 -11.27
N TRP A 929 2.52 -23.05 -10.08
CA TRP A 929 3.29 -22.47 -8.98
C TRP A 929 4.28 -23.44 -8.33
N ASN A 930 4.12 -24.74 -8.58
CA ASN A 930 5.03 -25.77 -8.11
C ASN A 930 6.17 -26.07 -9.10
N ARG A 931 6.15 -25.48 -10.30
CA ARG A 931 7.25 -25.60 -11.25
C ARG A 931 8.49 -24.87 -10.77
N THR A 932 9.62 -25.50 -11.03
CA THR A 932 10.94 -25.02 -10.67
C THR A 932 11.65 -24.41 -11.88
N ILE A 933 12.47 -23.39 -11.62
CA ILE A 933 13.30 -22.66 -12.59
C ILE A 933 14.68 -22.40 -11.98
N ASP A 934 15.69 -22.20 -12.80
CA ASP A 934 16.97 -21.70 -12.32
C ASP A 934 16.96 -20.16 -12.35
N LEU A 935 17.24 -19.53 -11.21
CA LEU A 935 17.17 -18.08 -11.02
C LEU A 935 18.58 -17.51 -10.86
N GLN A 936 18.89 -16.43 -11.58
CA GLN A 936 20.14 -15.68 -11.43
C GLN A 936 19.88 -14.30 -10.81
N LEU A 937 20.66 -13.91 -9.79
CA LEU A 937 20.56 -12.59 -9.13
C LEU A 937 21.90 -11.84 -9.20
N ASN A 938 21.84 -10.54 -9.49
CA ASN A 938 23.01 -9.63 -9.56
C ASN A 938 24.20 -10.19 -10.36
N GLU A 939 23.95 -11.02 -11.38
CA GLU A 939 24.92 -11.75 -12.21
C GLU A 939 25.84 -12.74 -11.47
N LYS A 940 26.03 -12.59 -10.15
CA LYS A 940 26.97 -13.35 -9.31
C LYS A 940 26.34 -14.52 -8.55
N ILE A 941 25.01 -14.62 -8.48
CA ILE A 941 24.29 -15.61 -7.66
C ILE A 941 23.45 -16.48 -8.58
N GLN A 942 23.64 -17.80 -8.53
CA GLN A 942 22.82 -18.77 -9.26
C GLN A 942 22.08 -19.66 -8.27
N ILE A 943 20.76 -19.78 -8.44
CA ILE A 943 19.88 -20.52 -7.54
C ILE A 943 19.12 -21.56 -8.39
N PRO A 944 19.51 -22.84 -8.33
CA PRO A 944 18.85 -23.87 -9.13
C PRO A 944 17.48 -24.25 -8.56
N LYS A 945 16.57 -24.71 -9.42
CA LYS A 945 15.28 -25.34 -9.05
C LYS A 945 14.36 -24.51 -8.11
N VAL A 946 14.38 -23.19 -8.21
CA VAL A 946 13.48 -22.28 -7.48
C VAL A 946 12.04 -22.42 -7.98
N LYS A 947 11.07 -22.66 -7.09
CA LYS A 947 9.65 -22.64 -7.48
C LYS A 947 9.18 -21.24 -7.86
N LEU A 948 8.32 -21.12 -8.86
CA LEU A 948 7.82 -19.82 -9.34
C LEU A 948 7.22 -18.94 -8.23
N LYS A 949 6.53 -19.53 -7.25
CA LYS A 949 5.94 -18.79 -6.13
C LYS A 949 6.98 -18.16 -5.20
N ASP A 950 8.22 -18.65 -5.20
CA ASP A 950 9.25 -18.28 -4.24
C ASP A 950 10.29 -17.29 -4.81
N ILE A 951 10.24 -16.95 -6.10
CA ILE A 951 11.16 -16.00 -6.75
C ILE A 951 11.25 -14.67 -5.99
N GLY A 952 10.10 -14.16 -5.52
CA GLY A 952 10.03 -12.90 -4.76
C GLY A 952 10.81 -12.93 -3.45
N ASN A 953 10.95 -14.10 -2.82
CA ASN A 953 11.70 -14.28 -1.58
C ASN A 953 13.21 -14.09 -1.78
N PHE A 954 13.72 -14.33 -2.99
CA PHE A 954 15.13 -14.22 -3.32
C PHE A 954 15.48 -12.83 -3.90
N ARG A 955 14.60 -12.23 -4.71
CA ARG A 955 14.85 -10.88 -5.26
C ARG A 955 14.94 -9.77 -4.20
N LYS A 956 14.45 -9.99 -2.98
CA LYS A 956 14.63 -9.04 -1.86
C LYS A 956 16.12 -8.72 -1.61
N HIS A 957 17.02 -9.66 -1.87
CA HIS A 957 18.46 -9.50 -1.68
C HIS A 957 19.08 -8.46 -2.63
N GLU A 958 18.47 -8.21 -3.80
CA GLU A 958 18.93 -7.19 -4.76
C GLU A 958 18.83 -5.76 -4.20
N LYS A 959 18.03 -5.55 -3.13
CA LYS A 959 17.78 -4.22 -2.54
C LYS A 959 18.34 -4.03 -1.14
N ASP A 960 18.78 -5.11 -0.48
CA ASP A 960 19.38 -5.00 0.84
C ASP A 960 20.75 -4.33 0.71
N GLN A 961 20.93 -3.17 1.37
CA GLN A 961 22.17 -2.40 1.28
C GLN A 961 23.37 -3.21 1.77
N ARG A 962 23.19 -4.10 2.76
CA ARG A 962 24.25 -4.95 3.28
C ARG A 962 24.69 -5.95 2.22
N VAL A 963 23.73 -6.58 1.54
CA VAL A 963 23.99 -7.51 0.43
C VAL A 963 24.73 -6.81 -0.70
N LYS A 964 24.26 -5.64 -1.15
CA LYS A 964 24.98 -4.84 -2.16
C LYS A 964 26.41 -4.52 -1.74
N THR A 965 26.59 -4.16 -0.47
CA THR A 965 27.90 -3.78 0.06
C THR A 965 28.85 -4.97 0.10
N PHE A 966 28.45 -6.10 0.68
CA PHE A 966 29.36 -7.24 0.78
C PHE A 966 29.60 -7.97 -0.55
N LEU A 967 28.66 -7.88 -1.52
CA LEU A 967 28.88 -8.38 -2.88
C LEU A 967 29.90 -7.53 -3.66
N SER A 968 30.16 -6.31 -3.20
CA SER A 968 31.16 -5.40 -3.79
C SER A 968 32.60 -5.68 -3.32
N TYR A 969 32.78 -6.40 -2.20
CA TYR A 969 34.10 -6.74 -1.66
C TYR A 969 34.90 -7.71 -2.55
N GLY A 970 34.21 -8.62 -3.22
CA GLY A 970 34.77 -9.42 -4.31
C GLY A 970 35.70 -10.58 -3.93
N ASP A 971 36.04 -10.79 -2.65
CA ASP A 971 36.91 -11.87 -2.18
C ASP A 971 36.20 -13.23 -2.06
N ILE A 972 34.88 -13.23 -1.79
CA ILE A 972 34.04 -14.43 -1.84
C ILE A 972 33.39 -14.56 -3.23
N THR A 973 33.52 -15.75 -3.83
CA THR A 973 32.91 -16.10 -5.13
C THR A 973 31.90 -17.25 -5.00
N GLY A 974 31.17 -17.55 -6.08
CA GLY A 974 30.22 -18.67 -6.11
C GLY A 974 29.04 -18.52 -5.15
N TRP A 975 28.44 -17.33 -5.08
CA TRP A 975 27.40 -17.03 -4.09
C TRP A 975 26.14 -17.89 -4.26
N MET A 976 25.64 -18.40 -3.15
CA MET A 976 24.36 -19.08 -3.00
C MET A 976 23.40 -18.18 -2.20
N ALA A 977 22.10 -18.25 -2.50
CA ALA A 977 21.12 -17.49 -1.72
C ALA A 977 20.83 -18.13 -0.34
N TYR A 978 20.65 -19.45 -0.33
CA TYR A 978 20.34 -20.25 0.85
C TYR A 978 21.13 -21.56 0.84
N LEU A 979 21.15 -22.24 1.99
CA LEU A 979 21.79 -23.54 2.14
C LEU A 979 20.82 -24.67 1.73
N PRO A 980 21.19 -25.56 0.81
CA PRO A 980 20.39 -26.74 0.48
C PRO A 980 20.14 -27.64 1.70
N ASN A 981 18.97 -28.27 1.78
CA ASN A 981 18.58 -29.11 2.93
C ASN A 981 19.49 -30.35 3.11
N ASP A 982 20.00 -30.90 2.01
CA ASP A 982 20.90 -32.05 1.95
C ASP A 982 22.38 -31.67 2.22
N TRP A 983 22.68 -30.39 2.41
CA TRP A 983 24.05 -29.92 2.62
C TRP A 983 24.72 -30.62 3.80
N ASN A 984 24.01 -30.74 4.94
CA ASN A 984 24.53 -31.35 6.16
C ASN A 984 24.76 -32.87 6.05
N GLU A 985 24.22 -33.52 5.01
CA GLU A 985 24.46 -34.94 4.74
C GLU A 985 25.77 -35.14 3.96
N ASN A 986 26.19 -34.14 3.19
CA ASN A 986 27.29 -34.22 2.24
C ASN A 986 28.52 -33.38 2.63
N HIS A 987 28.38 -32.44 3.57
CA HIS A 987 29.44 -31.50 3.96
C HIS A 987 29.46 -31.26 5.47
N THR A 988 30.66 -31.16 6.04
CA THR A 988 30.89 -30.91 7.47
C THR A 988 31.00 -29.43 7.83
N GLU A 989 31.30 -28.56 6.86
CA GLU A 989 31.49 -27.12 7.08
C GLU A 989 30.32 -26.29 6.53
N LYS A 990 29.99 -25.20 7.24
CA LYS A 990 28.95 -24.25 6.80
C LYS A 990 29.54 -23.27 5.78
N PRO A 991 28.99 -23.20 4.56
CA PRO A 991 29.52 -22.34 3.50
C PRO A 991 29.21 -20.87 3.81
N ILE A 992 30.24 -20.03 3.78
CA ILE A 992 30.10 -18.58 4.03
C ILE A 992 29.61 -17.79 2.81
N ASN A 993 29.69 -18.37 1.62
CA ASN A 993 29.19 -17.82 0.36
C ASN A 993 27.65 -17.92 0.27
N VAL A 994 26.94 -18.09 1.39
CA VAL A 994 25.48 -18.10 1.46
C VAL A 994 24.97 -16.77 2.02
N ILE A 995 24.09 -16.09 1.27
CA ILE A 995 23.56 -14.78 1.64
C ILE A 995 22.75 -14.82 2.93
N ASP A 996 21.83 -15.78 3.06
CA ASP A 996 21.01 -15.89 4.28
C ASP A 996 21.89 -16.13 5.52
N ILE A 997 22.99 -16.90 5.40
CA ILE A 997 23.96 -17.10 6.49
C ILE A 997 24.67 -15.79 6.84
N GLN A 998 25.13 -15.00 5.85
CA GLN A 998 25.77 -13.71 6.11
C GLN A 998 24.83 -12.73 6.83
N ILE A 999 23.56 -12.67 6.43
CA ILE A 999 22.58 -11.76 7.02
C ILE A 999 22.17 -12.21 8.43
N ASP A 1000 21.91 -13.50 8.63
CA ASP A 1000 21.52 -14.04 9.93
C ASP A 1000 22.68 -13.92 10.92
N GLU A 1001 23.92 -14.21 10.50
CA GLU A 1001 25.10 -14.04 11.34
C GLU A 1001 25.38 -12.57 11.63
N TYR A 1002 25.16 -11.67 10.66
CA TYR A 1002 25.24 -10.23 10.90
C TYR A 1002 24.28 -9.78 12.00
N GLU A 1003 23.01 -10.17 11.96
CA GLU A 1003 22.04 -9.79 12.99
C GLU A 1003 22.40 -10.39 14.34
N LYS A 1004 22.83 -11.65 14.37
CA LYS A 1004 23.29 -12.33 15.57
C LYS A 1004 24.49 -11.61 16.20
N ILE A 1005 25.53 -11.31 15.42
CA ILE A 1005 26.73 -10.61 15.88
C ILE A 1005 26.40 -9.21 16.35
N ARG A 1006 25.62 -8.46 15.56
CA ARG A 1006 25.18 -7.11 15.92
C ARG A 1006 24.49 -7.10 17.27
N GLN A 1007 23.53 -8.00 17.47
CA GLN A 1007 22.70 -8.03 18.66
C GLN A 1007 23.46 -8.61 19.86
N HIS A 1008 24.08 -9.78 19.73
CA HIS A 1008 24.58 -10.57 20.86
C HIS A 1008 26.06 -10.34 21.20
N GLU A 1009 26.85 -9.82 20.27
CA GLU A 1009 28.30 -9.73 20.42
C GLU A 1009 28.80 -8.28 20.34
N LEU A 1010 28.63 -7.60 19.22
CA LEU A 1010 29.22 -6.29 19.00
C LEU A 1010 28.65 -5.23 19.96
N LEU A 1011 27.33 -5.13 20.10
CA LEU A 1011 26.71 -4.18 21.04
C LEU A 1011 27.08 -4.51 22.49
N LYS A 1012 27.29 -5.78 22.81
CA LYS A 1012 27.77 -6.21 24.13
C LYS A 1012 29.20 -5.74 24.37
N GLU A 1013 30.10 -5.94 23.40
CA GLU A 1013 31.50 -5.45 23.48
C GLU A 1013 31.58 -3.93 23.64
N VAL A 1014 30.73 -3.20 22.90
CA VAL A 1014 30.59 -1.74 23.02
C VAL A 1014 30.19 -1.35 24.44
N GLN A 1015 29.17 -2.00 25.01
CA GLN A 1015 28.71 -1.70 26.38
C GLN A 1015 29.77 -2.06 27.44
N THR A 1016 30.48 -3.17 27.26
CA THR A 1016 31.59 -3.55 28.14
C THR A 1016 32.70 -2.51 28.11
N LEU A 1017 33.09 -2.05 26.91
CA LEU A 1017 34.10 -1.00 26.77
C LEU A 1017 33.63 0.33 27.37
N GLU A 1018 32.37 0.71 27.14
CA GLU A 1018 31.80 1.91 27.77
C GLU A 1018 31.81 1.82 29.30
N LYS A 1019 31.49 0.66 29.87
CA LYS A 1019 31.57 0.41 31.31
C LYS A 1019 32.98 0.62 31.85
N GLU A 1020 33.96 0.01 31.21
CA GLU A 1020 35.37 0.09 31.60
C GLU A 1020 35.87 1.54 31.54
N ILE A 1021 35.54 2.27 30.48
CA ILE A 1021 35.90 3.70 30.35
C ILE A 1021 35.20 4.52 31.42
N TYR A 1022 33.88 4.38 31.56
CA TYR A 1022 33.07 5.17 32.50
C TYR A 1022 33.51 5.00 33.96
N SER A 1023 33.95 3.80 34.34
CA SER A 1023 34.47 3.52 35.69
C SER A 1023 35.82 4.17 35.98
N ASN A 1024 36.62 4.46 34.95
CA ASN A 1024 38.01 4.91 35.09
C ASN A 1024 38.24 6.40 34.75
N VAL A 1025 37.26 7.10 34.19
CA VAL A 1025 37.36 8.53 33.88
C VAL A 1025 37.08 9.41 35.11
N THR A 1026 37.77 10.54 35.19
CA THR A 1026 37.55 11.54 36.25
C THR A 1026 36.41 12.50 35.91
N ASP A 1027 36.33 12.97 34.66
CA ASP A 1027 35.26 13.80 34.15
C ASP A 1027 34.31 12.97 33.27
N LYS A 1028 33.24 12.49 33.91
CA LYS A 1028 32.16 11.77 33.25
C LYS A 1028 31.32 12.66 32.33
N GLY A 1029 31.30 13.98 32.54
CA GLY A 1029 30.58 14.93 31.72
C GLY A 1029 31.12 15.00 30.29
N ALA A 1030 32.43 14.91 30.12
CA ALA A 1030 33.09 14.92 28.81
C ALA A 1030 32.73 13.71 27.91
N LEU A 1031 32.12 12.66 28.46
CA LEU A 1031 31.64 11.47 27.72
C LEU A 1031 30.26 11.68 27.11
N LEU A 1032 29.57 12.76 27.50
CA LEU A 1032 28.17 12.99 27.17
C LEU A 1032 28.03 14.10 26.12
N ASN A 1033 27.00 14.00 25.30
CA ASN A 1033 26.49 15.05 24.44
C ASN A 1033 25.45 15.87 25.20
N GLU A 1034 25.67 17.17 25.26
CA GLU A 1034 24.70 18.12 25.76
C GLU A 1034 23.68 18.42 24.66
N ILE A 1035 22.42 18.20 24.96
CA ILE A 1035 21.30 18.51 24.08
C ILE A 1035 20.41 19.50 24.83
N GLU A 1036 20.29 20.71 24.28
CA GLU A 1036 19.36 21.71 24.79
C GLU A 1036 17.91 21.26 24.54
N GLN A 1037 17.12 21.19 25.60
CA GLN A 1037 15.66 21.00 25.50
C GLN A 1037 14.92 22.34 25.45
N LYS A 1038 13.65 22.30 25.01
CA LYS A 1038 12.79 23.49 24.89
C LYS A 1038 12.63 24.25 26.22
N ASP A 1039 12.81 23.58 27.36
CA ASP A 1039 12.68 24.17 28.70
C ASP A 1039 14.00 24.70 29.28
N LYS A 1040 15.04 24.85 28.44
CA LYS A 1040 16.42 25.25 28.84
C LYS A 1040 17.10 24.27 29.82
N THR A 1041 16.58 23.06 29.96
CA THR A 1041 17.24 21.94 30.63
C THR A 1041 18.23 21.27 29.66
N VAL A 1042 19.46 21.03 30.11
CA VAL A 1042 20.48 20.33 29.32
C VAL A 1042 20.39 18.84 29.61
N LYS A 1043 19.92 18.05 28.63
CA LYS A 1043 19.93 16.58 28.73
C LYS A 1043 21.27 16.06 28.24
N LYS A 1044 21.89 15.14 28.99
CA LYS A 1044 23.22 14.61 28.70
C LYS A 1044 23.13 13.17 28.19
N ASN A 1045 23.26 12.98 26.88
CA ASN A 1045 23.18 11.66 26.26
C ASN A 1045 24.58 11.05 26.04
N PRO A 1046 24.80 9.77 26.34
CA PRO A 1046 26.07 9.10 26.04
C PRO A 1046 26.40 9.13 24.55
N ASN A 1047 27.69 9.25 24.22
CA ASN A 1047 28.14 9.18 22.83
C ASN A 1047 29.40 8.32 22.70
N PHE A 1048 29.32 7.20 21.98
CA PHE A 1048 30.44 6.27 21.86
C PHE A 1048 31.72 6.93 21.32
N LYS A 1049 31.62 7.86 20.37
CA LYS A 1049 32.78 8.63 19.88
C LYS A 1049 33.44 9.43 21.00
N LYS A 1050 32.65 10.07 21.88
CA LYS A 1050 33.18 10.80 23.06
C LYS A 1050 33.78 9.86 24.09
N TYR A 1051 33.20 8.68 24.30
CA TYR A 1051 33.78 7.66 25.17
C TYR A 1051 35.19 7.28 24.73
N ILE A 1052 35.40 7.06 23.43
CA ILE A 1052 36.72 6.73 22.91
C ILE A 1052 37.67 7.95 22.93
N VAL A 1053 37.26 9.07 22.33
CA VAL A 1053 38.15 10.24 22.19
C VAL A 1053 38.39 10.93 23.53
N ASN A 1054 37.34 11.36 24.22
CA ASN A 1054 37.45 12.17 25.44
C ASN A 1054 37.67 11.33 26.69
N GLY A 1055 37.17 10.09 26.72
CA GLY A 1055 37.36 9.17 27.84
C GLY A 1055 38.67 8.41 27.73
N LEU A 1056 38.71 7.41 26.84
CA LEU A 1056 39.84 6.49 26.72
C LEU A 1056 41.14 7.21 26.34
N LEU A 1057 41.14 7.99 25.26
CA LEU A 1057 42.38 8.60 24.76
C LEU A 1057 42.83 9.83 25.58
N LYS A 1058 41.94 10.80 25.81
CA LYS A 1058 42.30 12.03 26.54
C LYS A 1058 42.45 11.84 28.04
N GLN A 1059 41.48 11.22 28.72
CA GLN A 1059 41.48 11.16 30.18
C GLN A 1059 42.27 9.96 30.73
N ILE A 1060 42.05 8.76 30.19
CA ILE A 1060 42.69 7.55 30.70
C ILE A 1060 44.14 7.45 30.19
N LYS A 1061 44.35 7.59 28.86
CA LYS A 1061 45.66 7.46 28.22
C LYS A 1061 46.46 8.77 28.14
N LYS A 1062 45.85 9.92 28.46
CA LYS A 1062 46.50 11.26 28.46
C LYS A 1062 47.13 11.66 27.12
N MET A 1063 46.50 11.30 26.01
CA MET A 1063 46.96 11.61 24.65
C MET A 1063 46.32 12.91 24.12
N ASN A 1064 47.08 13.68 23.33
CA ASN A 1064 46.54 14.83 22.60
C ASN A 1064 45.95 14.36 21.26
N VAL A 1065 44.63 14.46 21.12
CA VAL A 1065 43.86 14.01 19.95
C VAL A 1065 43.00 15.11 19.33
N ASP A 1066 43.25 16.38 19.69
CA ASP A 1066 42.45 17.51 19.21
C ASP A 1066 42.61 17.74 17.70
N ASN A 1067 43.75 17.37 17.15
CA ASN A 1067 44.04 17.49 15.72
C ASN A 1067 43.40 16.40 14.85
N PHE A 1068 42.80 15.36 15.45
CA PHE A 1068 42.18 14.30 14.65
C PHE A 1068 40.98 14.84 13.88
N LYS A 1069 40.84 14.51 12.61
CA LYS A 1069 39.68 14.91 11.80
C LYS A 1069 38.37 14.37 12.38
N ILE A 1070 38.42 13.22 13.06
CA ILE A 1070 37.24 12.68 13.73
C ILE A 1070 36.72 13.61 14.81
N THR A 1071 37.53 14.44 15.49
CA THR A 1071 37.06 15.33 16.57
C THR A 1071 36.40 16.60 16.05
N GLN A 1072 36.64 16.97 14.80
CA GLN A 1072 36.08 18.16 14.16
C GLN A 1072 34.55 18.08 13.99
N ASP A 1073 33.90 19.23 14.12
CA ASP A 1073 32.46 19.36 13.89
C ASP A 1073 32.12 19.14 12.41
N GLY A 1074 31.12 18.30 12.15
CA GLY A 1074 30.66 17.99 10.79
C GLY A 1074 31.36 16.82 10.09
N PHE A 1075 32.24 16.07 10.76
CA PHE A 1075 32.87 14.85 10.22
C PHE A 1075 31.82 13.82 9.74
N LYS A 1076 31.97 13.30 8.50
CA LYS A 1076 31.04 12.35 7.88
C LYS A 1076 31.71 11.01 7.55
N PHE A 1077 31.36 9.98 8.31
CA PHE A 1077 31.82 8.60 8.11
C PHE A 1077 31.52 8.01 6.73
N ASN A 1078 30.47 8.46 6.04
CA ASN A 1078 30.10 7.92 4.72
C ASN A 1078 31.03 8.35 3.58
N ASN A 1079 31.87 9.38 3.81
CA ASN A 1079 32.80 9.88 2.81
C ASN A 1079 34.21 9.30 2.96
N LEU A 1080 34.40 8.32 3.86
CA LEU A 1080 35.70 7.70 4.08
C LEU A 1080 36.08 6.83 2.88
N THR A 1081 37.27 7.11 2.36
CA THR A 1081 37.95 6.36 1.31
C THR A 1081 39.23 5.74 1.86
N LYS A 1082 39.79 4.78 1.13
CA LYS A 1082 41.08 4.15 1.47
C LYS A 1082 42.19 5.20 1.56
N ASP A 1083 42.23 6.15 0.62
CA ASP A 1083 43.24 7.22 0.59
C ASP A 1083 43.09 8.19 1.76
N ILE A 1084 41.85 8.53 2.13
CA ILE A 1084 41.59 9.37 3.30
C ILE A 1084 42.08 8.68 4.58
N LEU A 1085 41.79 7.39 4.76
CA LEU A 1085 42.25 6.64 5.93
C LEU A 1085 43.78 6.51 5.96
N ASN A 1086 44.42 6.24 4.81
CA ASN A 1086 45.87 6.21 4.69
C ASN A 1086 46.54 7.55 5.06
N SER A 1087 45.84 8.68 4.87
CA SER A 1087 46.34 10.01 5.26
C SER A 1087 46.33 10.27 6.78
N TYR A 1088 45.65 9.43 7.56
CA TYR A 1088 45.53 9.60 9.01
C TYR A 1088 46.70 8.94 9.75
N THR A 1089 46.99 9.41 10.95
CA THR A 1089 47.95 8.74 11.84
C THR A 1089 47.43 7.35 12.24
N GLU A 1090 48.32 6.41 12.57
CA GLU A 1090 47.91 5.04 12.95
C GLU A 1090 46.88 5.04 14.10
N LEU A 1091 47.08 5.88 15.11
CA LEU A 1091 46.14 6.02 16.24
C LEU A 1091 44.78 6.58 15.78
N GLU A 1092 44.77 7.55 14.87
CA GLU A 1092 43.54 8.12 14.31
C GLU A 1092 42.80 7.12 13.40
N GLN A 1093 43.52 6.30 12.63
CA GLN A 1093 42.97 5.20 11.83
C GLN A 1093 42.23 4.21 12.72
N LYS A 1094 42.89 3.71 13.77
CA LYS A 1094 42.31 2.76 14.74
C LYS A 1094 41.07 3.34 15.42
N THR A 1095 41.16 4.58 15.88
CA THR A 1095 40.05 5.29 16.53
C THR A 1095 38.86 5.48 15.58
N THR A 1096 39.13 5.90 14.34
CA THR A 1096 38.11 6.13 13.31
C THR A 1096 37.41 4.84 12.94
N LEU A 1097 38.16 3.75 12.74
CA LEU A 1097 37.59 2.44 12.42
C LEU A 1097 36.74 1.86 13.55
N LEU A 1098 37.19 1.94 14.81
CA LEU A 1098 36.42 1.43 15.95
C LEU A 1098 35.04 2.12 16.04
N VAL A 1099 35.02 3.46 15.90
CA VAL A 1099 33.78 4.24 15.93
C VAL A 1099 32.93 3.98 14.68
N LEU A 1100 33.54 3.86 13.50
CA LEU A 1100 32.86 3.56 12.25
C LEU A 1100 32.13 2.22 12.30
N ILE A 1101 32.82 1.15 12.73
CA ILE A 1101 32.24 -0.20 12.82
C ILE A 1101 31.01 -0.18 13.74
N ARG A 1102 31.14 0.41 14.94
CA ARG A 1102 30.00 0.57 15.86
C ARG A 1102 28.84 1.31 15.22
N ASN A 1103 29.11 2.43 14.54
CA ASN A 1103 28.06 3.25 13.91
C ASN A 1103 27.38 2.51 12.75
N LYS A 1104 28.15 1.83 11.89
CA LYS A 1104 27.61 1.06 10.77
C LYS A 1104 26.69 -0.05 11.27
N PHE A 1105 27.11 -0.81 12.28
CA PHE A 1105 26.27 -1.85 12.86
C PHE A 1105 25.05 -1.29 13.61
N ALA A 1106 25.17 -0.16 14.31
CA ALA A 1106 24.01 0.51 14.94
C ALA A 1106 22.94 0.91 13.90
N HIS A 1107 23.37 1.37 12.72
CA HIS A 1107 22.51 1.78 11.59
C HIS A 1107 22.19 0.65 10.60
N ASN A 1108 22.42 -0.62 10.96
CA ASN A 1108 22.15 -1.77 10.12
C ASN A 1108 22.86 -1.75 8.74
N GLN A 1109 24.14 -1.35 8.74
CA GLN A 1109 24.99 -1.20 7.55
C GLN A 1109 26.35 -1.91 7.74
N LEU A 1110 27.01 -2.18 6.62
CA LEU A 1110 28.42 -2.56 6.58
C LEU A 1110 29.29 -1.40 6.06
N PRO A 1111 30.60 -1.35 6.40
CA PRO A 1111 31.54 -0.41 5.79
C PRO A 1111 31.61 -0.57 4.25
N ASN A 1112 31.95 0.50 3.52
CA ASN A 1112 32.03 0.44 2.04
C ASN A 1112 33.25 -0.40 1.57
N ASN A 1113 33.33 -0.67 0.26
CA ASN A 1113 34.42 -1.49 -0.30
C ASN A 1113 35.81 -0.93 -0.01
N GLU A 1114 36.00 0.39 -0.13
CA GLU A 1114 37.31 1.00 0.07
C GLU A 1114 37.79 0.91 1.53
N VAL A 1115 36.87 1.03 2.49
CA VAL A 1115 37.16 0.79 3.90
C VAL A 1115 37.45 -0.69 4.16
N TYR A 1116 36.75 -1.60 3.49
CA TYR A 1116 37.03 -3.04 3.57
C TYR A 1116 38.44 -3.35 3.07
N GLU A 1117 38.83 -2.84 1.90
CA GLU A 1117 40.19 -2.98 1.37
C GLU A 1117 41.26 -2.43 2.31
N PHE A 1118 41.01 -1.28 2.94
CA PHE A 1118 41.91 -0.75 3.97
C PHE A 1118 42.00 -1.69 5.18
N SER A 1119 40.85 -2.20 5.65
CA SER A 1119 40.78 -3.09 6.82
C SER A 1119 41.54 -4.40 6.62
N GLN A 1120 41.58 -4.90 5.37
CA GLN A 1120 42.34 -6.10 5.00
C GLN A 1120 43.85 -5.95 5.20
N ASN A 1121 44.38 -4.72 5.22
CA ASN A 1121 45.78 -4.46 5.57
C ASN A 1121 46.04 -4.60 7.09
N LEU A 1122 45.03 -4.42 7.94
CA LEU A 1122 45.15 -4.49 9.41
C LEU A 1122 44.96 -5.92 9.94
N LEU A 1123 44.01 -6.64 9.36
CA LEU A 1123 43.72 -8.03 9.65
C LEU A 1123 43.15 -8.64 8.37
N LYS A 1124 43.75 -9.73 7.90
CA LYS A 1124 43.20 -10.47 6.76
C LYS A 1124 42.03 -11.32 7.23
N ARG A 1125 40.90 -11.25 6.50
CA ARG A 1125 39.76 -12.16 6.70
C ARG A 1125 40.19 -13.61 6.47
N GLU A 1126 39.78 -14.50 7.36
CA GLU A 1126 39.97 -15.94 7.17
C GLU A 1126 38.99 -16.49 6.12
N GLU A 1127 39.39 -17.52 5.37
CA GLU A 1127 38.58 -18.04 4.26
C GLU A 1127 37.18 -18.48 4.70
N ASN A 1128 37.03 -19.07 5.88
CA ASN A 1128 35.76 -19.60 6.43
C ASN A 1128 35.00 -18.62 7.34
N GLN A 1129 35.33 -17.33 7.29
CA GLN A 1129 34.75 -16.31 8.19
C GLN A 1129 33.71 -15.42 7.48
N THR A 1130 32.57 -15.15 8.12
CA THR A 1130 31.59 -14.17 7.61
C THR A 1130 32.10 -12.74 7.73
N TYR A 1131 31.60 -11.80 6.91
CA TYR A 1131 32.07 -10.41 6.99
C TYR A 1131 31.70 -9.75 8.31
N ALA A 1132 30.57 -10.13 8.91
CA ALA A 1132 30.19 -9.62 10.22
C ALA A 1132 31.14 -10.12 11.32
N ALA A 1133 31.55 -11.39 11.27
CA ALA A 1133 32.53 -11.96 12.19
C ALA A 1133 33.90 -11.28 12.05
N TYR A 1134 34.31 -11.05 10.81
CA TYR A 1134 35.53 -10.30 10.49
C TYR A 1134 35.56 -8.90 11.12
N TYR A 1135 34.48 -8.12 10.95
CA TYR A 1135 34.42 -6.78 11.56
C TYR A 1135 34.31 -6.83 13.08
N LEU A 1136 33.73 -7.88 13.67
CA LEU A 1136 33.74 -8.08 15.11
C LEU A 1136 35.16 -8.36 15.62
N GLU A 1137 35.96 -9.16 14.91
CA GLU A 1137 37.35 -9.42 15.26
C GLU A 1137 38.20 -8.16 15.14
N ILE A 1138 38.03 -7.38 14.07
CA ILE A 1138 38.66 -6.06 13.97
C ILE A 1138 38.26 -5.21 15.16
N PHE A 1139 36.97 -5.14 15.49
CA PHE A 1139 36.50 -4.35 16.62
C PHE A 1139 37.16 -4.77 17.93
N LYS A 1140 37.25 -6.08 18.20
CA LYS A 1140 37.92 -6.63 19.39
C LYS A 1140 39.42 -6.32 19.41
N LYS A 1141 40.11 -6.51 18.28
CA LYS A 1141 41.54 -6.19 18.12
C LYS A 1141 41.80 -4.69 18.39
N LEU A 1142 41.04 -3.82 17.73
CA LEU A 1142 41.15 -2.36 17.91
C LEU A 1142 40.83 -1.93 19.34
N LYS A 1143 39.82 -2.55 19.97
CA LYS A 1143 39.52 -2.34 21.39
C LYS A 1143 40.73 -2.68 22.27
N THR A 1144 41.34 -3.86 22.09
CA THR A 1144 42.51 -4.28 22.87
C THR A 1144 43.73 -3.41 22.63
N GLU A 1145 44.00 -2.99 21.39
CA GLU A 1145 45.15 -2.14 21.07
C GLU A 1145 45.02 -0.69 21.59
N LEU A 1146 43.79 -0.19 21.75
CA LEU A 1146 43.53 1.15 22.29
C LEU A 1146 43.43 1.17 23.83
N GLN A 1147 43.13 0.01 24.45
CA GLN A 1147 43.12 -0.19 25.90
C GLN A 1147 44.52 -0.30 26.50
#